data_AF-A0A3D4PGB3-F1
#
_entry.id   AF-A0A3D4PGB3-F1
#
_cell.length_a   1.000
_cell.length_b   1.000
_cell.length_c   1.000
_cell.angle_alpha   90.00
_cell.angle_beta   90.00
_cell.angle_gamma   90.00
#
_symmetry.space_group_name_H-M   'P 1'
#
loop_
_entity.id
_entity.type
_entity.pdbx_description
1 polymer ?
#
loop_
_entity_poly.entity_id
_entity_poly.type
_entity_poly.pdbx_seq_one_letter_code
_entity_poly.pdbx_strand_id
1 'polypeptide(L)'
;MMKSEYSLRDDLPGLPYTWTSRGPTTDGDMGVDIFAPGGAIAPVPQWTRQANQQMNGTSMASPNACGNIALLLSAAKQNKLTYNPFSVRKAIQNTAEVVPDAEVFAAGPGLLQVDKAWSYLENHAKESSQLLNFEVSVPAMNNARGIYLRDPHQTLAAAAHRVYVSPKFPEGTPIENRLDVNLFCNLKATADFVKVGKLLHLNHGGNRLDVEVDPTELETGVHFAEVVAYEAKSDESNILFRIPITVVIPVRDAELTKSHYKLEYENDFVPGQLQRHFLDVPSGATWCELTMSLVDTTEPKFFRLHTMQLVDGEDFEHVEAGSYYQITPQVETTSAFRVVPGRTLEIVLGQYWSILGESRLKYSVQFHGGEPDDASLTLAYGQGPSAVTITNQLQPEKISPSAKLTKWNKVLLPESHEIEALTLDRDVLPDGSAVYELTLSYELKLDKKTSVTPHIFAWENRLYDSEVGPFIYHVLDSNKQRITTNDMFADAVSLEKGTYKIEVVTQHHDYDTLDGFKKLPLTIEQSLSSPISLDFWSSHAAAANETSGGTSGILSGDDSLTVYVDEPKASSLPKGISAGDYLVGSVTYSEDDDAATDYEVRYYYTASESSDSESSKSEDKKSLEEQVRELQMTYLKTLDPTSEEYTKLKESLMAGDDSARKLLKIELELLDSDNKRKERLEKVIEAADKLIATYDQNQIAAQLSRRAPEGDEEAKKARKKAETEKAELVDALYRKARAIAYRELPDVVEKSPIEDQAAQVKAFADSLAALESWVNLSEKDYFLLTVRRERRAGRYASAILLLDKQIDASAPFLYYKKRLDMLGQLEWEAWQQWQQKQMLLKFPEKHPPYK
;
A
#
# COMPACT_ATOMS: atom_id res chain seq x y z
N MET A 1 -24.71 -9.45 30.29
CA MET A 1 -23.76 -8.65 29.48
C MET A 1 -24.41 -7.34 29.02
N MET A 2 -25.56 -7.37 28.33
CA MET A 2 -26.18 -6.15 27.77
C MET A 2 -26.48 -5.01 28.78
N LYS A 3 -27.17 -5.27 29.89
CA LYS A 3 -27.39 -4.24 30.93
C LYS A 3 -26.12 -3.80 31.64
N SER A 4 -25.25 -4.76 31.99
CA SER A 4 -24.10 -4.55 32.87
C SER A 4 -22.89 -3.95 32.16
N GLU A 5 -22.67 -4.30 30.89
CA GLU A 5 -21.51 -3.87 30.10
C GLU A 5 -21.89 -2.72 29.17
N TYR A 6 -23.08 -2.76 28.57
CA TYR A 6 -23.50 -1.77 27.56
C TYR A 6 -24.51 -0.74 28.08
N SER A 7 -24.87 -0.81 29.37
CA SER A 7 -25.87 0.08 29.97
C SER A 7 -27.20 0.12 29.21
N LEU A 8 -27.56 -0.96 28.51
CA LEU A 8 -28.84 -1.05 27.81
C LEU A 8 -29.98 -1.07 28.82
N ARG A 9 -31.11 -0.46 28.45
CA ARG A 9 -32.30 -0.36 29.32
C ARG A 9 -32.98 -1.72 29.48
N ASP A 10 -33.00 -2.51 28.41
CA ASP A 10 -33.69 -3.80 28.33
C ASP A 10 -32.70 -4.94 28.09
N ASP A 11 -33.06 -6.15 28.55
CA ASP A 11 -32.32 -7.36 28.20
C ASP A 11 -32.90 -7.91 26.90
N LEU A 12 -32.04 -8.24 25.94
CA LEU A 12 -32.42 -8.94 24.72
C LEU A 12 -31.99 -10.42 24.82
N PRO A 13 -32.61 -11.35 24.06
CA PRO A 13 -32.14 -12.72 23.97
C PRO A 13 -30.69 -12.78 23.47
N GLY A 14 -30.00 -13.90 23.70
CA GLY A 14 -28.67 -14.11 23.13
C GLY A 14 -28.76 -14.12 21.60
N LEU A 15 -28.04 -13.22 20.93
CA LEU A 15 -28.04 -13.10 19.47
C LEU A 15 -26.62 -12.89 18.94
N PRO A 16 -26.36 -13.25 17.67
CA PRO A 16 -25.14 -12.84 16.97
C PRO A 16 -25.11 -11.32 16.77
N TYR A 17 -23.92 -10.71 16.80
CA TYR A 17 -23.78 -9.31 16.42
C TYR A 17 -24.15 -9.10 14.94
N THR A 18 -24.72 -7.93 14.61
CA THR A 18 -25.19 -7.61 13.24
C THR A 18 -24.07 -7.54 12.20
N TRP A 19 -22.82 -7.52 12.63
CA TRP A 19 -21.61 -7.53 11.78
C TRP A 19 -20.72 -8.75 11.97
N THR A 20 -21.15 -9.77 12.74
CA THR A 20 -20.35 -11.00 12.82
C THR A 20 -20.22 -11.61 11.42
N SER A 21 -19.02 -12.02 11.05
CA SER A 21 -18.80 -12.79 9.83
C SER A 21 -19.66 -14.06 9.88
N ARG A 22 -20.19 -14.45 8.72
CA ARG A 22 -21.10 -15.58 8.56
C ARG A 22 -20.54 -16.53 7.52
N GLY A 23 -20.79 -17.81 7.72
CA GLY A 23 -20.60 -18.81 6.67
C GLY A 23 -21.66 -18.76 5.56
N PRO A 24 -21.59 -19.71 4.63
CA PRO A 24 -20.45 -20.60 4.41
C PRO A 24 -19.24 -19.82 3.85
N THR A 25 -18.05 -20.38 3.94
CA THR A 25 -16.89 -19.93 3.16
C THR A 25 -17.14 -20.19 1.66
N THR A 26 -16.34 -19.58 0.80
CA THR A 26 -16.44 -19.74 -0.67
C THR A 26 -16.28 -21.19 -1.13
N ASP A 27 -15.54 -22.00 -0.38
CA ASP A 27 -15.37 -23.44 -0.61
C ASP A 27 -16.40 -24.32 0.13
N GLY A 28 -17.50 -23.71 0.58
CA GLY A 28 -18.68 -24.40 1.13
C GLY A 28 -18.55 -24.91 2.56
N ASP A 29 -17.41 -24.72 3.23
CA ASP A 29 -17.30 -25.00 4.66
C ASP A 29 -18.15 -24.02 5.48
N MET A 30 -18.51 -24.38 6.71
CA MET A 30 -19.31 -23.50 7.54
C MET A 30 -18.55 -22.24 7.99
N GLY A 31 -17.22 -22.28 8.07
CA GLY A 31 -16.37 -21.16 8.52
C GLY A 31 -16.52 -20.78 10.00
N VAL A 32 -17.65 -21.11 10.63
CA VAL A 32 -17.95 -20.89 12.04
C VAL A 32 -18.02 -22.24 12.74
N ASP A 33 -16.96 -22.56 13.50
CA ASP A 33 -16.86 -23.86 14.18
C ASP A 33 -17.70 -23.96 15.46
N ILE A 34 -17.89 -22.85 16.20
CA ILE A 34 -18.64 -22.75 17.45
C ILE A 34 -19.07 -21.29 17.71
N PHE A 35 -20.06 -21.10 18.57
CA PHE A 35 -20.49 -19.79 19.07
C PHE A 35 -20.06 -19.58 20.53
N ALA A 36 -19.67 -18.34 20.87
CA ALA A 36 -19.26 -17.97 22.23
C ALA A 36 -19.58 -16.48 22.53
N PRO A 37 -19.71 -16.11 23.82
CA PRO A 37 -19.90 -14.72 24.25
C PRO A 37 -18.83 -13.76 23.70
N GLY A 38 -19.25 -12.76 22.93
CA GLY A 38 -18.35 -11.81 22.27
C GLY A 38 -18.29 -10.41 22.87
N GLY A 39 -18.99 -10.12 23.96
CA GLY A 39 -18.89 -8.84 24.69
C GLY A 39 -18.04 -9.00 25.94
N ALA A 40 -17.12 -8.06 26.20
CA ALA A 40 -16.27 -8.10 27.38
C ALA A 40 -15.75 -6.73 27.82
N ILE A 41 -15.50 -6.57 29.12
CA ILE A 41 -14.62 -5.53 29.67
C ILE A 41 -13.25 -6.19 29.90
N ALA A 42 -12.33 -6.01 28.94
CA ALA A 42 -11.02 -6.68 28.90
C ALA A 42 -9.90 -5.77 29.43
N PRO A 43 -8.88 -6.33 30.11
CA PRO A 43 -7.68 -5.57 30.45
C PRO A 43 -6.91 -5.19 29.18
N VAL A 44 -6.32 -3.99 29.16
CA VAL A 44 -5.51 -3.51 28.03
C VAL A 44 -4.10 -3.13 28.49
N PRO A 45 -3.10 -3.12 27.58
CA PRO A 45 -1.74 -2.74 27.94
C PRO A 45 -1.65 -1.33 28.54
N GLN A 46 -0.79 -1.15 29.56
CA GLN A 46 -0.68 0.12 30.30
C GLN A 46 -0.27 1.33 29.44
N TRP A 47 0.39 1.10 28.29
CA TRP A 47 0.76 2.17 27.37
C TRP A 47 -0.45 2.85 26.73
N THR A 48 -1.62 2.18 26.70
CA THR A 48 -2.91 2.78 26.33
C THR A 48 -3.43 3.78 27.37
N ARG A 49 -2.77 3.87 28.53
CA ARG A 49 -3.15 4.71 29.70
C ARG A 49 -4.53 4.38 30.27
N GLN A 50 -5.03 3.18 30.01
CA GLN A 50 -6.27 2.64 30.56
C GLN A 50 -5.99 1.28 31.19
N ALA A 51 -6.74 0.92 32.23
CA ALA A 51 -6.62 -0.40 32.85
C ALA A 51 -7.45 -1.44 32.09
N ASN A 52 -8.62 -1.04 31.59
CA ASN A 52 -9.60 -1.91 30.96
C ASN A 52 -10.29 -1.15 29.81
N GLN A 53 -10.80 -1.88 28.84
CA GLN A 53 -11.66 -1.38 27.76
C GLN A 53 -12.82 -2.32 27.52
N GLN A 54 -13.98 -1.74 27.18
CA GLN A 54 -15.10 -2.50 26.67
C GLN A 54 -14.88 -2.78 25.19
N MET A 55 -14.92 -4.05 24.80
CA MET A 55 -14.75 -4.49 23.42
C MET A 55 -15.78 -5.56 23.06
N ASN A 56 -16.10 -5.65 21.77
CA ASN A 56 -16.98 -6.68 21.24
C ASN A 56 -16.55 -7.21 19.88
N GLY A 57 -16.80 -8.49 19.67
CA GLY A 57 -16.67 -9.16 18.39
C GLY A 57 -16.16 -10.57 18.54
N THR A 58 -15.87 -11.20 17.41
CA THR A 58 -15.23 -12.52 17.35
C THR A 58 -13.86 -12.52 18.06
N SER A 59 -13.14 -11.39 18.05
CA SER A 59 -11.90 -11.17 18.81
C SER A 59 -12.05 -11.32 20.33
N MET A 60 -13.26 -11.16 20.87
CA MET A 60 -13.57 -11.38 22.29
C MET A 60 -14.24 -12.74 22.53
N ALA A 61 -15.00 -13.24 21.54
CA ALA A 61 -15.56 -14.60 21.58
C ALA A 61 -14.47 -15.68 21.54
N SER A 62 -13.41 -15.49 20.74
CA SER A 62 -12.28 -16.40 20.61
C SER A 62 -11.54 -16.65 21.94
N PRO A 63 -11.09 -15.63 22.70
CA PRO A 63 -10.47 -15.87 24.00
C PRO A 63 -11.43 -16.45 25.04
N ASN A 64 -12.73 -16.16 24.96
CA ASN A 64 -13.74 -16.82 25.81
C ASN A 64 -13.80 -18.34 25.52
N ALA A 65 -13.93 -18.72 24.24
CA ALA A 65 -13.90 -20.11 23.81
C ALA A 65 -12.57 -20.79 24.17
N CYS A 66 -11.44 -20.10 24.02
CA CYS A 66 -10.11 -20.59 24.39
C CYS A 66 -10.03 -20.92 25.89
N GLY A 67 -10.54 -20.04 26.76
CA GLY A 67 -10.61 -20.29 28.21
C GLY A 67 -11.47 -21.52 28.54
N ASN A 68 -12.61 -21.67 27.88
CA ASN A 68 -13.50 -22.84 28.02
C ASN A 68 -12.81 -24.15 27.58
N ILE A 69 -12.10 -24.13 26.45
CA ILE A 69 -11.31 -25.27 25.98
C ILE A 69 -10.16 -25.58 26.93
N ALA A 70 -9.51 -24.57 27.51
CA ALA A 70 -8.45 -24.78 28.50
C ALA A 70 -8.94 -25.54 29.74
N LEU A 71 -10.20 -25.34 30.18
CA LEU A 71 -10.82 -26.13 31.25
C LEU A 71 -10.97 -27.61 30.85
N LEU A 72 -11.45 -27.88 29.62
CA LEU A 72 -11.57 -29.25 29.09
C LEU A 72 -10.20 -29.94 29.05
N LEU A 73 -9.18 -29.24 28.52
CA LEU A 73 -7.81 -29.77 28.44
C LEU A 73 -7.21 -30.00 29.83
N SER A 74 -7.50 -29.14 30.79
CA SER A 74 -7.06 -29.31 32.19
C SER A 74 -7.65 -30.58 32.80
N ALA A 75 -8.97 -30.77 32.66
CA ALA A 75 -9.67 -31.97 33.13
C ALA A 75 -9.15 -33.23 32.42
N ALA A 76 -8.93 -33.16 31.10
CA ALA A 76 -8.44 -34.30 30.32
C ALA A 76 -7.04 -34.74 30.76
N LYS A 77 -6.13 -33.78 31.02
CA LYS A 77 -4.79 -34.05 31.55
C LYS A 77 -4.85 -34.68 32.95
N GLN A 78 -5.66 -34.13 33.85
CA GLN A 78 -5.78 -34.63 35.23
C GLN A 78 -6.35 -36.05 35.28
N ASN A 79 -7.31 -36.36 34.42
CA ASN A 79 -7.93 -37.68 34.31
C ASN A 79 -7.17 -38.64 33.37
N LYS A 80 -6.04 -38.19 32.80
CA LYS A 80 -5.19 -38.97 31.88
C LYS A 80 -5.99 -39.54 30.69
N LEU A 81 -6.96 -38.78 30.20
CA LEU A 81 -7.70 -39.14 28.99
C LEU A 81 -6.79 -39.00 27.77
N THR A 82 -6.95 -39.89 26.81
CA THR A 82 -6.34 -39.73 25.48
C THR A 82 -7.19 -38.76 24.68
N TYR A 83 -6.59 -37.67 24.21
CA TYR A 83 -7.27 -36.65 23.41
C TYR A 83 -6.30 -36.02 22.41
N ASN A 84 -6.84 -35.37 21.39
CA ASN A 84 -6.10 -34.52 20.46
C ASN A 84 -6.99 -33.34 20.00
N PRO A 85 -6.50 -32.41 19.16
CA PRO A 85 -7.32 -31.29 18.71
C PRO A 85 -8.63 -31.71 18.04
N PHE A 86 -8.65 -32.83 17.31
CA PHE A 86 -9.82 -33.30 16.58
C PHE A 86 -10.91 -33.86 17.51
N SER A 87 -10.54 -34.65 18.51
CA SER A 87 -11.51 -35.18 19.48
C SER A 87 -12.12 -34.07 20.32
N VAL A 88 -11.32 -33.05 20.68
CA VAL A 88 -11.82 -31.85 21.39
C VAL A 88 -12.75 -31.04 20.50
N ARG A 89 -12.40 -30.83 19.22
CA ARG A 89 -13.27 -30.13 18.26
C ARG A 89 -14.62 -30.85 18.10
N LYS A 90 -14.62 -32.16 17.88
CA LYS A 90 -15.87 -32.94 17.79
C LYS A 90 -16.72 -32.83 19.04
N ALA A 91 -16.10 -32.91 20.22
CA ALA A 91 -16.82 -32.78 21.48
C ALA A 91 -17.54 -31.44 21.58
N ILE A 92 -16.84 -30.32 21.34
CA ILE A 92 -17.47 -28.99 21.44
C ILE A 92 -18.53 -28.78 20.34
N GLN A 93 -18.35 -29.33 19.14
CA GLN A 93 -19.30 -29.20 18.03
C GLN A 93 -20.54 -30.06 18.21
N ASN A 94 -20.40 -31.30 18.72
CA ASN A 94 -21.52 -32.22 18.91
C ASN A 94 -22.37 -31.90 20.15
N THR A 95 -21.81 -31.14 21.10
CA THR A 95 -22.52 -30.76 22.33
C THR A 95 -22.91 -29.29 22.39
N ALA A 96 -22.63 -28.52 21.33
CA ALA A 96 -23.00 -27.12 21.22
C ALA A 96 -24.53 -26.96 21.34
N GLU A 97 -24.95 -25.89 21.99
CA GLU A 97 -26.37 -25.58 22.18
C GLU A 97 -26.85 -24.62 21.10
N VAL A 98 -27.86 -25.03 20.34
CA VAL A 98 -28.46 -24.20 19.30
C VAL A 98 -28.97 -22.90 19.93
N VAL A 99 -28.53 -21.77 19.39
CA VAL A 99 -28.99 -20.45 19.82
C VAL A 99 -30.32 -20.17 19.11
N PRO A 100 -31.44 -20.00 19.85
CA PRO A 100 -32.73 -19.71 19.23
C PRO A 100 -32.66 -18.46 18.34
N ASP A 101 -33.34 -18.50 17.20
CA ASP A 101 -33.45 -17.41 16.22
C ASP A 101 -32.13 -16.94 15.58
N ALA A 102 -30.99 -17.58 15.92
CA ALA A 102 -29.71 -17.33 15.26
C ALA A 102 -29.59 -18.20 14.00
N GLU A 103 -29.20 -17.59 12.89
CA GLU A 103 -28.84 -18.34 11.67
C GLU A 103 -27.67 -19.28 11.94
N VAL A 104 -27.72 -20.49 11.39
CA VAL A 104 -26.63 -21.48 11.44
C VAL A 104 -25.31 -20.91 10.89
N PHE A 105 -25.38 -20.00 9.93
CA PHE A 105 -24.22 -19.33 9.36
C PHE A 105 -23.50 -18.39 10.34
N ALA A 106 -24.20 -17.88 11.36
CA ALA A 106 -23.65 -16.99 12.37
C ALA A 106 -23.21 -17.74 13.64
N ALA A 107 -23.91 -18.83 13.98
CA ALA A 107 -23.69 -19.59 15.21
C ALA A 107 -22.94 -20.92 15.01
N GLY A 108 -22.79 -21.38 13.75
CA GLY A 108 -22.29 -22.71 13.44
C GLY A 108 -23.15 -23.77 14.14
N PRO A 109 -22.55 -24.79 14.79
CA PRO A 109 -23.29 -25.79 15.54
C PRO A 109 -23.92 -25.25 16.85
N GLY A 110 -23.57 -24.04 17.29
CA GLY A 110 -24.19 -23.37 18.44
C GLY A 110 -23.22 -22.96 19.56
N LEU A 111 -23.78 -22.53 20.67
CA LEU A 111 -23.08 -22.02 21.85
C LEU A 111 -22.33 -23.13 22.58
N LEU A 112 -21.03 -22.93 22.80
CA LEU A 112 -20.16 -23.89 23.50
C LEU A 112 -20.68 -24.23 24.91
N GLN A 113 -20.79 -25.53 25.21
CA GLN A 113 -21.21 -26.07 26.51
C GLN A 113 -20.07 -26.91 27.14
N VAL A 114 -19.37 -26.36 28.14
CA VAL A 114 -18.15 -26.99 28.71
C VAL A 114 -18.46 -28.31 29.42
N ASP A 115 -19.50 -28.35 30.22
CA ASP A 115 -19.94 -29.52 30.99
C ASP A 115 -20.38 -30.68 30.06
N LYS A 116 -21.16 -30.37 29.02
CA LYS A 116 -21.60 -31.35 28.02
C LYS A 116 -20.41 -31.85 27.19
N ALA A 117 -19.52 -30.95 26.74
CA ALA A 117 -18.33 -31.31 25.98
C ALA A 117 -17.36 -32.20 26.80
N TRP A 118 -17.21 -31.93 28.09
CA TRP A 118 -16.44 -32.79 28.99
C TRP A 118 -17.04 -34.19 29.10
N SER A 119 -18.36 -34.26 29.32
CA SER A 119 -19.09 -35.54 29.42
C SER A 119 -18.95 -36.35 28.12
N TYR A 120 -19.01 -35.69 26.97
CA TYR A 120 -18.77 -36.31 25.67
C TYR A 120 -17.34 -36.85 25.55
N LEU A 121 -16.33 -36.05 25.89
CA LEU A 121 -14.93 -36.50 25.84
C LEU A 121 -14.70 -37.72 26.72
N GLU A 122 -15.22 -37.73 27.95
CA GLU A 122 -15.07 -38.84 28.88
C GLU A 122 -15.73 -40.13 28.34
N ASN A 123 -16.94 -40.02 27.79
CA ASN A 123 -17.70 -41.15 27.27
C ASN A 123 -17.06 -41.78 26.02
N HIS A 124 -16.45 -40.95 25.16
CA HIS A 124 -15.93 -41.39 23.86
C HIS A 124 -14.40 -41.47 23.77
N ALA A 125 -13.65 -41.23 24.86
CA ALA A 125 -12.18 -41.22 24.85
C ALA A 125 -11.50 -42.53 24.45
N LYS A 126 -12.23 -43.67 24.50
CA LYS A 126 -11.71 -44.99 24.10
C LYS A 126 -11.95 -45.30 22.61
N GLU A 127 -12.73 -44.47 21.92
CA GLU A 127 -13.05 -44.65 20.51
C GLU A 127 -11.93 -44.04 19.65
N SER A 128 -11.18 -44.88 18.94
CA SER A 128 -10.06 -44.43 18.10
C SER A 128 -10.50 -43.52 16.95
N SER A 129 -11.74 -43.68 16.46
CA SER A 129 -12.37 -42.83 15.45
C SER A 129 -12.51 -41.37 15.90
N GLN A 130 -12.62 -41.10 17.20
CA GLN A 130 -12.71 -39.74 17.73
C GLN A 130 -11.40 -38.98 17.56
N LEU A 131 -10.28 -39.69 17.57
CA LEU A 131 -8.94 -39.13 17.38
C LEU A 131 -8.60 -38.86 15.91
N LEU A 132 -9.43 -39.26 14.94
CA LEU A 132 -9.20 -39.02 13.52
C LEU A 132 -9.84 -37.70 13.08
N ASN A 133 -9.16 -36.91 12.25
CA ASN A 133 -9.83 -35.88 11.46
C ASN A 133 -10.36 -36.52 10.17
N PHE A 134 -11.46 -36.01 9.64
CA PHE A 134 -12.00 -36.44 8.35
C PHE A 134 -11.98 -35.24 7.41
N GLU A 135 -11.20 -35.34 6.35
CA GLU A 135 -11.15 -34.34 5.31
C GLU A 135 -12.25 -34.62 4.29
N VAL A 136 -13.08 -33.62 4.05
CA VAL A 136 -14.11 -33.61 3.01
C VAL A 136 -13.56 -32.85 1.81
N SER A 137 -13.73 -33.40 0.62
CA SER A 137 -13.34 -32.75 -0.63
C SER A 137 -14.36 -33.04 -1.73
N VAL A 138 -14.73 -32.00 -2.47
CA VAL A 138 -15.59 -32.05 -3.65
C VAL A 138 -14.76 -31.65 -4.89
N PRO A 139 -14.14 -32.60 -5.61
CA PRO A 139 -13.19 -32.29 -6.68
C PRO A 139 -13.77 -31.44 -7.82
N ALA A 140 -15.06 -31.61 -8.13
CA ALA A 140 -15.75 -30.84 -9.16
C ALA A 140 -15.90 -29.34 -8.80
N MET A 141 -15.66 -28.98 -7.54
CA MET A 141 -15.75 -27.63 -7.00
C MET A 141 -14.38 -27.21 -6.44
N ASN A 142 -13.31 -27.44 -7.20
CA ASN A 142 -11.94 -27.11 -6.82
C ASN A 142 -11.51 -27.69 -5.45
N ASN A 143 -11.88 -28.94 -5.18
CA ASN A 143 -11.64 -29.62 -3.91
C ASN A 143 -12.30 -28.94 -2.69
N ALA A 144 -13.43 -28.25 -2.90
CA ALA A 144 -14.21 -27.60 -1.85
C ALA A 144 -14.52 -28.52 -0.66
N ARG A 145 -14.58 -27.93 0.54
CA ARG A 145 -14.88 -28.61 1.81
C ARG A 145 -16.39 -28.83 2.05
N GLY A 146 -17.24 -28.21 1.23
CA GLY A 146 -18.69 -28.41 1.22
C GLY A 146 -19.31 -28.26 -0.17
N ILE A 147 -20.62 -28.43 -0.27
CA ILE A 147 -21.38 -28.18 -1.49
C ILE A 147 -22.03 -26.80 -1.33
N TYR A 148 -21.59 -25.83 -2.14
CA TYR A 148 -22.16 -24.49 -2.12
C TYR A 148 -22.70 -24.12 -3.51
N LEU A 149 -24.03 -24.05 -3.61
CA LEU A 149 -24.74 -23.63 -4.82
C LEU A 149 -25.27 -22.22 -4.57
N ARG A 150 -24.56 -21.20 -5.08
CA ARG A 150 -24.92 -19.79 -4.87
C ARG A 150 -25.51 -19.14 -6.12
N ASP A 151 -24.86 -19.33 -7.26
CA ASP A 151 -25.19 -18.60 -8.47
C ASP A 151 -26.42 -19.20 -9.18
N PRO A 152 -27.18 -18.40 -9.95
CA PRO A 152 -28.47 -18.79 -10.51
C PRO A 152 -28.41 -20.06 -11.36
N HIS A 153 -27.34 -20.21 -12.16
CA HIS A 153 -27.13 -21.34 -13.05
C HIS A 153 -26.88 -22.67 -12.29
N GLN A 154 -26.41 -22.60 -11.05
CA GLN A 154 -26.11 -23.76 -10.21
C GLN A 154 -27.38 -24.38 -9.60
N THR A 155 -28.49 -23.65 -9.61
CA THR A 155 -29.73 -24.02 -8.91
C THR A 155 -30.90 -24.31 -9.86
N LEU A 156 -30.62 -24.52 -11.16
CA LEU A 156 -31.64 -24.75 -12.19
C LEU A 156 -32.16 -26.19 -12.24
N ALA A 157 -31.40 -27.16 -11.72
CA ALA A 157 -31.74 -28.57 -11.77
C ALA A 157 -31.10 -29.33 -10.60
N ALA A 158 -31.66 -30.51 -10.29
CA ALA A 158 -31.03 -31.44 -9.37
C ALA A 158 -29.67 -31.93 -9.91
N ALA A 159 -28.68 -32.03 -9.03
CA ALA A 159 -27.33 -32.45 -9.38
C ALA A 159 -26.75 -33.41 -8.34
N ALA A 160 -26.02 -34.42 -8.80
CA ALA A 160 -25.28 -35.33 -7.94
C ALA A 160 -23.80 -34.89 -7.85
N HIS A 161 -23.35 -34.63 -6.63
CA HIS A 161 -21.99 -34.22 -6.31
C HIS A 161 -21.23 -35.39 -5.70
N ARG A 162 -20.08 -35.72 -6.30
CA ARG A 162 -19.19 -36.75 -5.78
C ARG A 162 -18.29 -36.16 -4.71
N VAL A 163 -18.48 -36.63 -3.48
CA VAL A 163 -17.74 -36.18 -2.30
C VAL A 163 -16.77 -37.27 -1.86
N TYR A 164 -15.52 -36.90 -1.63
CA TYR A 164 -14.50 -37.76 -1.05
C TYR A 164 -14.32 -37.42 0.42
N VAL A 165 -14.25 -38.47 1.25
CA VAL A 165 -14.00 -38.33 2.69
C VAL A 165 -12.81 -39.21 3.05
N SER A 166 -11.78 -38.60 3.64
CA SER A 166 -10.53 -39.29 3.97
C SER A 166 -10.12 -39.06 5.43
N PRO A 167 -9.88 -40.12 6.22
CA PRO A 167 -9.32 -39.96 7.55
C PRO A 167 -7.87 -39.47 7.48
N LYS A 168 -7.53 -38.43 8.24
CA LYS A 168 -6.17 -37.93 8.38
C LYS A 168 -5.52 -38.48 9.65
N PHE A 169 -4.29 -38.93 9.48
CA PHE A 169 -3.46 -39.48 10.54
C PHE A 169 -2.31 -38.52 10.87
N PRO A 170 -1.93 -38.37 12.14
CA PRO A 170 -0.71 -37.67 12.51
C PRO A 170 0.51 -38.24 11.77
N GLU A 171 1.48 -37.37 11.48
CA GLU A 171 2.75 -37.79 10.89
C GLU A 171 3.44 -38.84 11.78
N GLY A 172 4.06 -39.84 11.16
CA GLY A 172 4.68 -40.96 11.88
C GLY A 172 3.71 -42.00 12.46
N THR A 173 2.38 -41.88 12.25
CA THR A 173 1.43 -42.93 12.68
C THR A 173 1.81 -44.29 12.08
N PRO A 174 2.03 -45.34 12.90
CA PRO A 174 2.40 -46.68 12.43
C PRO A 174 1.41 -47.24 11.41
N ILE A 175 1.92 -48.04 10.45
CA ILE A 175 1.10 -48.67 9.41
C ILE A 175 -0.01 -49.53 10.02
N GLU A 176 0.28 -50.26 11.11
CA GLU A 176 -0.68 -51.10 11.83
C GLU A 176 -1.92 -50.27 12.26
N ASN A 177 -1.70 -49.12 12.90
CA ASN A 177 -2.78 -48.22 13.33
C ASN A 177 -3.59 -47.65 12.15
N ARG A 178 -2.97 -47.49 10.96
CA ARG A 178 -3.68 -47.05 9.75
C ARG A 178 -4.55 -48.18 9.19
N LEU A 179 -4.02 -49.41 9.17
CA LEU A 179 -4.74 -50.59 8.69
C LEU A 179 -5.92 -50.97 9.59
N ASP A 180 -5.84 -50.67 10.88
CA ASP A 180 -6.92 -50.90 11.85
C ASP A 180 -8.14 -49.99 11.64
N VAL A 181 -8.02 -48.92 10.84
CA VAL A 181 -9.16 -48.07 10.50
C VAL A 181 -10.08 -48.80 9.52
N ASN A 182 -11.21 -49.24 10.06
CA ASN A 182 -12.26 -49.96 9.36
C ASN A 182 -13.63 -49.50 9.88
N LEU A 183 -14.07 -48.32 9.44
CA LEU A 183 -15.27 -47.65 9.95
C LEU A 183 -16.46 -47.90 9.02
N PHE A 184 -17.58 -48.31 9.60
CA PHE A 184 -18.87 -48.36 8.91
C PHE A 184 -19.71 -47.20 9.45
N CYS A 185 -19.90 -46.17 8.64
CA CYS A 185 -20.61 -44.96 9.04
C CYS A 185 -22.01 -44.96 8.43
N ASN A 186 -23.02 -44.77 9.27
CA ASN A 186 -24.35 -44.41 8.80
C ASN A 186 -24.32 -42.96 8.31
N LEU A 187 -25.03 -42.70 7.22
CA LEU A 187 -25.17 -41.37 6.62
C LEU A 187 -26.62 -40.92 6.71
N LYS A 188 -26.82 -39.65 7.08
CA LYS A 188 -28.15 -39.03 7.18
C LYS A 188 -28.10 -37.60 6.67
N ALA A 189 -28.98 -37.28 5.73
CA ALA A 189 -29.24 -35.90 5.32
C ALA A 189 -30.16 -35.23 6.33
N THR A 190 -29.92 -33.94 6.62
CA THR A 190 -30.74 -33.16 7.56
C THR A 190 -31.94 -32.47 6.90
N ALA A 191 -32.04 -32.47 5.56
CA ALA A 191 -33.14 -31.91 4.81
C ALA A 191 -33.52 -32.77 3.60
N ASP A 192 -34.78 -32.68 3.17
CA ASP A 192 -35.36 -33.53 2.12
C ASP A 192 -34.85 -33.21 0.70
N PHE A 193 -34.38 -31.98 0.47
CA PHE A 193 -33.77 -31.58 -0.80
C PHE A 193 -32.36 -32.17 -1.01
N VAL A 194 -31.84 -32.91 -0.03
CA VAL A 194 -30.57 -33.63 -0.11
C VAL A 194 -30.80 -35.13 0.01
N LYS A 195 -30.32 -35.91 -0.96
CA LYS A 195 -30.35 -37.36 -0.93
C LYS A 195 -28.94 -37.93 -0.89
N VAL A 196 -28.75 -38.95 -0.07
CA VAL A 196 -27.48 -39.64 0.10
C VAL A 196 -27.70 -41.13 0.35
N GLY A 197 -26.70 -41.95 0.02
CA GLY A 197 -26.66 -43.35 0.44
C GLY A 197 -26.70 -43.49 1.97
N LYS A 198 -27.04 -44.68 2.47
CA LYS A 198 -27.25 -44.89 3.93
C LYS A 198 -26.01 -45.33 4.71
N LEU A 199 -25.02 -45.90 4.03
CA LEU A 199 -23.85 -46.49 4.66
C LEU A 199 -22.60 -46.14 3.84
N LEU A 200 -21.55 -45.70 4.53
CA LEU A 200 -20.23 -45.47 3.98
C LEU A 200 -19.22 -46.33 4.73
N HIS A 201 -18.44 -47.08 3.98
CA HIS A 201 -17.27 -47.79 4.53
C HIS A 201 -16.03 -46.93 4.32
N LEU A 202 -15.32 -46.62 5.40
CA LEU A 202 -14.07 -45.85 5.40
C LEU A 202 -12.91 -46.70 5.90
N ASN A 203 -11.86 -46.75 5.10
CA ASN A 203 -10.55 -47.27 5.49
C ASN A 203 -9.52 -46.12 5.48
N HIS A 204 -8.24 -46.44 5.70
CA HIS A 204 -7.17 -45.43 5.71
C HIS A 204 -7.09 -44.53 4.47
N GLY A 205 -7.46 -45.04 3.29
CA GLY A 205 -7.41 -44.31 2.02
C GLY A 205 -8.66 -43.47 1.76
N GLY A 206 -9.60 -43.44 2.70
CA GLY A 206 -10.89 -42.79 2.53
C GLY A 206 -11.81 -43.55 1.59
N ASN A 207 -12.94 -42.92 1.26
CA ASN A 207 -13.87 -43.40 0.25
C ASN A 207 -14.66 -42.23 -0.32
N ARG A 208 -15.50 -42.51 -1.31
CA ARG A 208 -16.41 -41.55 -1.91
C ARG A 208 -17.87 -41.89 -1.66
N LEU A 209 -18.71 -40.88 -1.67
CA LEU A 209 -20.15 -40.98 -1.74
C LEU A 209 -20.67 -39.98 -2.79
N ASP A 210 -21.87 -40.24 -3.30
CA ASP A 210 -22.57 -39.29 -4.16
C ASP A 210 -23.70 -38.65 -3.33
N VAL A 211 -23.75 -37.32 -3.33
CA VAL A 211 -24.76 -36.49 -2.64
C VAL A 211 -25.58 -35.77 -3.71
N GLU A 212 -26.85 -36.09 -3.83
CA GLU A 212 -27.79 -35.44 -4.75
C GLU A 212 -28.45 -34.25 -4.04
N VAL A 213 -28.38 -33.07 -4.64
CA VAL A 213 -29.00 -31.83 -4.16
C VAL A 213 -30.03 -31.39 -5.19
N ASP A 214 -31.28 -31.21 -4.76
CA ASP A 214 -32.40 -30.79 -5.61
C ASP A 214 -32.92 -29.41 -5.18
N PRO A 215 -32.44 -28.32 -5.81
CA PRO A 215 -32.83 -26.96 -5.45
C PRO A 215 -34.14 -26.50 -6.08
N THR A 216 -34.78 -27.31 -6.93
CA THR A 216 -35.80 -26.83 -7.89
C THR A 216 -37.13 -26.42 -7.25
N GLU A 217 -37.46 -27.00 -6.09
CA GLU A 217 -38.69 -26.71 -5.33
C GLU A 217 -38.42 -25.82 -4.10
N LEU A 218 -37.20 -25.30 -3.95
CA LEU A 218 -36.84 -24.41 -2.84
C LEU A 218 -37.33 -22.97 -3.13
N GLU A 219 -37.88 -22.33 -2.11
CA GLU A 219 -38.29 -20.92 -2.18
C GLU A 219 -37.07 -19.98 -2.25
N THR A 220 -37.28 -18.73 -2.68
CA THR A 220 -36.24 -17.68 -2.65
C THR A 220 -35.68 -17.52 -1.23
N GLY A 221 -34.35 -17.51 -1.11
CA GLY A 221 -33.65 -17.40 0.17
C GLY A 221 -32.45 -18.33 0.25
N VAL A 222 -31.90 -18.46 1.46
CA VAL A 222 -30.80 -19.37 1.77
C VAL A 222 -31.31 -20.61 2.49
N HIS A 223 -30.86 -21.77 2.04
CA HIS A 223 -31.23 -23.08 2.57
C HIS A 223 -29.97 -23.83 2.97
N PHE A 224 -30.04 -24.50 4.12
CA PHE A 224 -28.92 -25.23 4.67
C PHE A 224 -29.31 -26.67 4.98
N ALA A 225 -28.40 -27.58 4.65
CA ALA A 225 -28.47 -28.98 5.02
C ALA A 225 -27.07 -29.51 5.29
N GLU A 226 -27.01 -30.67 5.92
CA GLU A 226 -25.78 -31.41 6.14
C GLU A 226 -26.03 -32.87 5.81
N VAL A 227 -24.98 -33.53 5.33
CA VAL A 227 -24.88 -34.99 5.50
C VAL A 227 -24.02 -35.25 6.72
N VAL A 228 -24.62 -35.82 7.76
CA VAL A 228 -23.94 -36.22 8.99
C VAL A 228 -23.55 -37.70 8.93
N ALA A 229 -22.37 -38.01 9.44
CA ALA A 229 -21.86 -39.37 9.49
C ALA A 229 -21.48 -39.79 10.91
N TYR A 230 -22.06 -40.89 11.39
CA TYR A 230 -21.79 -41.47 12.71
C TYR A 230 -21.55 -42.98 12.56
N GLU A 231 -20.79 -43.59 13.46
CA GLU A 231 -20.54 -45.03 13.37
C GLU A 231 -21.83 -45.84 13.49
N ALA A 232 -21.97 -46.91 12.72
CA ALA A 232 -23.19 -47.70 12.63
C ALA A 232 -23.65 -48.32 13.96
N LYS A 233 -22.75 -48.40 14.96
CA LYS A 233 -23.03 -48.93 16.30
C LYS A 233 -23.14 -47.84 17.37
N SER A 234 -22.92 -46.58 17.01
CA SER A 234 -22.95 -45.42 17.91
C SER A 234 -24.29 -44.69 17.82
N ASP A 235 -24.56 -43.87 18.82
CA ASP A 235 -25.70 -42.95 18.82
C ASP A 235 -25.56 -41.91 17.68
N GLU A 236 -26.68 -41.47 17.09
CA GLU A 236 -26.66 -40.47 16.00
C GLU A 236 -26.05 -39.12 16.42
N SER A 237 -26.03 -38.82 17.72
CA SER A 237 -25.38 -37.63 18.28
C SER A 237 -23.85 -37.70 18.28
N ASN A 238 -23.26 -38.90 18.16
CA ASN A 238 -21.81 -39.10 18.08
C ASN A 238 -21.33 -38.95 16.63
N ILE A 239 -21.37 -37.71 16.14
CA ILE A 239 -21.08 -37.41 14.74
C ILE A 239 -19.57 -37.32 14.53
N LEU A 240 -19.06 -38.09 13.57
CA LEU A 240 -17.64 -38.12 13.21
C LEU A 240 -17.25 -37.00 12.26
N PHE A 241 -18.10 -36.71 11.27
CA PHE A 241 -17.90 -35.63 10.31
C PHE A 241 -19.22 -35.15 9.70
N ARG A 242 -19.18 -33.96 9.10
CA ARG A 242 -20.28 -33.31 8.41
C ARG A 242 -19.85 -32.93 7.01
N ILE A 243 -20.77 -33.02 6.06
CA ILE A 243 -20.62 -32.43 4.74
C ILE A 243 -21.65 -31.30 4.69
N PRO A 244 -21.24 -30.03 4.80
CA PRO A 244 -22.15 -28.90 4.71
C PRO A 244 -22.65 -28.72 3.27
N ILE A 245 -23.95 -28.47 3.13
CA ILE A 245 -24.62 -28.14 1.88
C ILE A 245 -25.37 -26.82 2.06
N THR A 246 -24.98 -25.80 1.31
CA THR A 246 -25.69 -24.51 1.28
C THR A 246 -26.21 -24.25 -0.13
N VAL A 247 -27.48 -23.88 -0.23
CA VAL A 247 -28.14 -23.53 -1.49
C VAL A 247 -28.75 -22.14 -1.34
N VAL A 248 -28.42 -21.24 -2.24
CA VAL A 248 -29.03 -19.91 -2.34
C VAL A 248 -29.92 -19.86 -3.57
N ILE A 249 -31.19 -19.55 -3.36
CA ILE A 249 -32.17 -19.33 -4.43
C ILE A 249 -32.40 -17.83 -4.53
N PRO A 250 -31.89 -17.16 -5.57
CA PRO A 250 -32.14 -15.74 -5.75
C PRO A 250 -33.51 -15.47 -6.39
N VAL A 251 -34.01 -14.23 -6.23
CA VAL A 251 -35.04 -13.66 -7.10
C VAL A 251 -34.49 -13.69 -8.53
N ARG A 252 -35.21 -14.35 -9.44
CA ARG A 252 -34.73 -14.62 -10.80
C ARG A 252 -34.92 -13.42 -11.72
N ASP A 253 -34.11 -13.35 -12.77
CA ASP A 253 -34.20 -12.32 -13.81
C ASP A 253 -35.63 -12.14 -14.36
N ALA A 254 -36.35 -13.23 -14.63
CA ALA A 254 -37.73 -13.16 -15.14
C ALA A 254 -38.73 -12.44 -14.21
N GLU A 255 -38.46 -12.41 -12.90
CA GLU A 255 -39.24 -11.63 -11.93
C GLU A 255 -38.77 -10.18 -11.89
N LEU A 256 -37.46 -9.93 -11.96
CA LEU A 256 -36.89 -8.59 -12.07
C LEU A 256 -37.39 -7.85 -13.31
N THR A 257 -37.40 -8.48 -14.48
CA THR A 257 -37.90 -7.89 -15.73
C THR A 257 -39.36 -7.44 -15.60
N LYS A 258 -40.22 -8.26 -14.95
CA LYS A 258 -41.64 -7.92 -14.73
C LYS A 258 -41.81 -6.71 -13.82
N SER A 259 -40.90 -6.54 -12.88
CA SER A 259 -40.87 -5.41 -11.94
C SER A 259 -40.07 -4.22 -12.48
N HIS A 260 -39.76 -4.20 -13.79
CA HIS A 260 -38.96 -3.14 -14.40
C HIS A 260 -37.61 -2.95 -13.68
N TYR A 261 -36.98 -4.05 -13.25
CA TYR A 261 -35.71 -4.08 -12.52
C TYR A 261 -35.72 -3.27 -11.21
N LYS A 262 -36.90 -3.01 -10.65
CA LYS A 262 -37.10 -2.33 -9.36
C LYS A 262 -37.95 -3.20 -8.44
N LEU A 263 -37.38 -3.65 -7.33
CA LEU A 263 -38.08 -4.40 -6.28
C LEU A 263 -38.39 -3.49 -5.10
N GLU A 264 -39.58 -3.64 -4.51
CA GLU A 264 -39.99 -2.92 -3.31
C GLU A 264 -40.24 -3.90 -2.16
N TYR A 265 -39.78 -3.53 -0.97
CA TYR A 265 -39.88 -4.31 0.25
C TYR A 265 -40.40 -3.44 1.39
N GLU A 266 -41.08 -4.08 2.34
CA GLU A 266 -41.50 -3.48 3.60
C GLU A 266 -41.38 -4.55 4.70
N ASN A 267 -40.50 -4.33 5.67
CA ASN A 267 -40.23 -5.29 6.72
C ASN A 267 -40.19 -4.63 8.10
N ASP A 268 -40.67 -5.38 9.10
CA ASP A 268 -40.49 -5.07 10.51
C ASP A 268 -39.11 -5.56 10.99
N PHE A 269 -38.47 -4.77 11.83
CA PHE A 269 -37.16 -5.02 12.42
C PHE A 269 -37.22 -4.88 13.94
N VAL A 270 -36.65 -5.85 14.64
CA VAL A 270 -36.29 -5.77 16.05
C VAL A 270 -34.76 -5.63 16.22
N PRO A 271 -34.25 -5.25 17.40
CA PRO A 271 -32.81 -5.05 17.60
C PRO A 271 -32.01 -6.30 17.21
N GLY A 272 -31.11 -6.16 16.23
CA GLY A 272 -30.23 -7.22 15.76
C GLY A 272 -30.82 -8.13 14.69
N GLN A 273 -32.09 -7.95 14.32
CA GLN A 273 -32.72 -8.69 13.24
C GLN A 273 -32.12 -8.30 11.90
N LEU A 274 -31.85 -9.31 11.06
CA LEU A 274 -31.36 -9.15 9.70
C LEU A 274 -32.43 -9.56 8.69
N GLN A 275 -32.48 -8.85 7.57
CA GLN A 275 -33.20 -9.22 6.36
C GLN A 275 -32.17 -9.38 5.24
N ARG A 276 -32.17 -10.55 4.60
CA ARG A 276 -31.21 -10.91 3.56
C ARG A 276 -31.96 -11.14 2.25
N HIS A 277 -31.57 -10.40 1.22
CA HIS A 277 -32.12 -10.54 -0.13
C HIS A 277 -31.05 -11.12 -1.03
N PHE A 278 -31.43 -12.11 -1.83
CA PHE A 278 -30.57 -12.71 -2.84
C PHE A 278 -31.17 -12.42 -4.20
N LEU A 279 -30.43 -11.72 -5.05
CA LEU A 279 -30.92 -11.21 -6.33
C LEU A 279 -30.01 -11.71 -7.45
N ASP A 280 -30.60 -12.22 -8.52
CA ASP A 280 -29.92 -12.57 -9.76
C ASP A 280 -29.60 -11.26 -10.51
N VAL A 281 -28.34 -10.81 -10.51
CA VAL A 281 -28.00 -9.53 -11.12
C VAL A 281 -28.21 -9.65 -12.64
N PRO A 282 -29.12 -8.85 -13.22
CA PRO A 282 -29.51 -9.00 -14.62
C PRO A 282 -28.37 -8.64 -15.56
N SER A 283 -28.36 -9.25 -16.74
CA SER A 283 -27.39 -8.92 -17.79
C SER A 283 -27.42 -7.43 -18.14
N GLY A 284 -26.24 -6.81 -18.28
CA GLY A 284 -26.10 -5.39 -18.56
C GLY A 284 -26.25 -4.45 -17.35
N ALA A 285 -26.52 -4.97 -16.15
CA ALA A 285 -26.48 -4.16 -14.93
C ALA A 285 -25.03 -3.85 -14.51
N THR A 286 -24.74 -2.58 -14.26
CA THR A 286 -23.41 -2.12 -13.81
C THR A 286 -23.42 -1.61 -12.38
N TRP A 287 -24.56 -1.09 -11.91
CA TRP A 287 -24.73 -0.64 -10.53
C TRP A 287 -26.17 -0.83 -10.05
N CYS A 288 -26.36 -0.68 -8.74
CA CYS A 288 -27.64 -0.82 -8.07
C CYS A 288 -27.86 0.36 -7.12
N GLU A 289 -29.10 0.84 -7.08
CA GLU A 289 -29.58 1.84 -6.12
C GLU A 289 -30.44 1.16 -5.05
N LEU A 290 -30.18 1.46 -3.77
CA LEU A 290 -31.01 1.09 -2.63
C LEU A 290 -31.55 2.37 -1.97
N THR A 291 -32.86 2.56 -2.02
CA THR A 291 -33.55 3.68 -1.37
C THR A 291 -34.34 3.18 -0.17
N MET A 292 -34.14 3.77 1.02
CA MET A 292 -34.71 3.32 2.30
C MET A 292 -35.46 4.46 3.01
N SER A 293 -36.57 4.14 3.67
CA SER A 293 -37.33 5.06 4.51
C SER A 293 -38.02 4.36 5.67
N LEU A 294 -38.09 5.03 6.82
CA LEU A 294 -38.85 4.55 7.97
C LEU A 294 -40.34 4.85 7.79
N VAL A 295 -41.17 3.83 8.00
CA VAL A 295 -42.63 3.89 8.00
C VAL A 295 -43.13 3.54 9.40
N ASP A 296 -44.23 4.15 9.85
CA ASP A 296 -44.84 3.92 11.17
C ASP A 296 -43.90 4.02 12.39
N THR A 297 -42.70 4.58 12.19
CA THR A 297 -41.63 4.68 13.19
C THR A 297 -41.32 6.16 13.41
N THR A 298 -41.40 6.63 14.65
CA THR A 298 -41.29 8.07 14.97
C THR A 298 -39.90 8.52 15.39
N GLU A 299 -39.00 7.59 15.66
CA GLU A 299 -37.62 7.86 16.09
C GLU A 299 -36.61 7.40 15.03
N PRO A 300 -35.48 8.11 14.87
CA PRO A 300 -34.39 7.62 14.02
C PRO A 300 -33.89 6.25 14.47
N LYS A 301 -33.50 5.42 13.51
CA LYS A 301 -32.94 4.09 13.74
C LYS A 301 -31.61 3.94 13.01
N PHE A 302 -30.71 3.16 13.60
CA PHE A 302 -29.40 2.90 13.02
C PHE A 302 -29.40 1.50 12.38
N PHE A 303 -29.11 1.44 11.09
CA PHE A 303 -29.08 0.22 10.30
C PHE A 303 -27.68 -0.05 9.78
N ARG A 304 -27.32 -1.33 9.70
CA ARG A 304 -26.18 -1.80 8.91
C ARG A 304 -26.73 -2.27 7.56
N LEU A 305 -26.12 -1.78 6.49
CA LEU A 305 -26.24 -2.31 5.14
C LEU A 305 -24.96 -3.08 4.83
N HIS A 306 -25.11 -4.26 4.26
CA HIS A 306 -23.98 -5.06 3.80
C HIS A 306 -24.35 -5.70 2.46
N THR A 307 -23.58 -5.41 1.42
CA THR A 307 -23.79 -5.97 0.08
C THR A 307 -22.61 -6.85 -0.30
N MET A 308 -22.86 -7.93 -1.03
CA MET A 308 -21.82 -8.89 -1.40
C MET A 308 -22.14 -9.66 -2.67
N GLN A 309 -21.14 -9.82 -3.53
CA GLN A 309 -21.10 -10.80 -4.62
C GLN A 309 -19.86 -11.68 -4.47
N LEU A 310 -19.92 -12.91 -4.98
CA LEU A 310 -18.73 -13.77 -5.10
C LEU A 310 -18.29 -13.77 -6.56
N VAL A 311 -17.05 -13.35 -6.80
CA VAL A 311 -16.45 -13.31 -8.13
C VAL A 311 -15.13 -14.06 -8.05
N ASP A 312 -14.97 -15.06 -8.93
CA ASP A 312 -13.78 -15.91 -8.92
C ASP A 312 -12.51 -15.09 -9.17
N GLY A 313 -11.54 -15.17 -8.27
CA GLY A 313 -10.25 -14.49 -8.40
C GLY A 313 -10.23 -13.02 -7.98
N GLU A 314 -11.35 -12.48 -7.47
CA GLU A 314 -11.42 -11.12 -6.92
C GLU A 314 -11.35 -11.14 -5.39
N ASP A 315 -10.71 -10.11 -4.82
CA ASP A 315 -10.71 -9.88 -3.38
C ASP A 315 -12.09 -9.41 -2.90
N PHE A 316 -12.51 -9.84 -1.71
CA PHE A 316 -13.80 -9.43 -1.13
C PHE A 316 -13.96 -7.91 -1.07
N GLU A 317 -12.89 -7.16 -0.84
CA GLU A 317 -12.92 -5.69 -0.74
C GLU A 317 -13.44 -4.99 -2.02
N HIS A 318 -13.40 -5.65 -3.18
CA HIS A 318 -13.93 -5.09 -4.44
C HIS A 318 -15.40 -5.45 -4.71
N VAL A 319 -15.90 -6.52 -4.09
CA VAL A 319 -17.23 -7.10 -4.37
C VAL A 319 -18.11 -7.16 -3.11
N GLU A 320 -17.65 -6.57 -2.02
CA GLU A 320 -18.33 -6.43 -0.73
C GLU A 320 -18.32 -4.96 -0.30
N ALA A 321 -19.45 -4.45 0.20
CA ALA A 321 -19.52 -3.13 0.82
C ALA A 321 -20.35 -3.16 2.10
N GLY A 322 -19.81 -2.59 3.17
CA GLY A 322 -20.47 -2.48 4.47
C GLY A 322 -20.60 -1.03 4.93
N SER A 323 -21.84 -0.57 5.14
CA SER A 323 -22.14 0.82 5.52
C SER A 323 -23.12 0.88 6.69
N TYR A 324 -23.07 1.99 7.42
CA TYR A 324 -23.99 2.27 8.52
C TYR A 324 -24.81 3.52 8.23
N TYR A 325 -26.11 3.43 8.41
CA TYR A 325 -27.05 4.52 8.14
C TYR A 325 -27.86 4.83 9.39
N GLN A 326 -27.92 6.12 9.75
CA GLN A 326 -28.96 6.61 10.62
C GLN A 326 -30.15 7.05 9.78
N ILE A 327 -31.17 6.20 9.69
CA ILE A 327 -32.38 6.48 8.92
C ILE A 327 -33.33 7.29 9.80
N THR A 328 -33.78 8.43 9.27
CA THR A 328 -34.67 9.36 9.98
C THR A 328 -36.09 9.26 9.41
N PRO A 329 -37.14 9.31 10.24
CA PRO A 329 -38.52 9.28 9.75
C PRO A 329 -38.78 10.40 8.73
N GLN A 330 -39.58 10.10 7.71
CA GLN A 330 -40.00 11.03 6.63
C GLN A 330 -38.87 11.51 5.69
N VAL A 331 -37.67 10.94 5.80
CA VAL A 331 -36.54 11.24 4.91
C VAL A 331 -36.10 9.95 4.21
N GLU A 332 -36.00 10.00 2.89
CA GLU A 332 -35.43 8.90 2.11
C GLU A 332 -33.90 8.93 2.21
N THR A 333 -33.30 7.77 2.39
CA THR A 333 -31.85 7.56 2.42
C THR A 333 -31.48 6.63 1.28
N THR A 334 -30.61 7.09 0.39
CA THR A 334 -30.19 6.33 -0.80
C THR A 334 -28.74 5.88 -0.68
N SER A 335 -28.45 4.70 -1.20
CA SER A 335 -27.11 4.14 -1.35
C SER A 335 -26.97 3.54 -2.74
N ALA A 336 -25.91 3.88 -3.45
CA ALA A 336 -25.56 3.28 -4.73
C ALA A 336 -24.28 2.44 -4.59
N PHE A 337 -24.20 1.31 -5.29
CA PHE A 337 -23.02 0.45 -5.30
C PHE A 337 -22.92 -0.34 -6.61
N ARG A 338 -21.69 -0.69 -7.00
CA ARG A 338 -21.41 -1.45 -8.23
C ARG A 338 -21.96 -2.88 -8.12
N VAL A 339 -22.38 -3.44 -9.25
CA VAL A 339 -22.79 -4.86 -9.34
C VAL A 339 -22.14 -5.54 -10.54
N VAL A 340 -22.03 -6.87 -10.46
CA VAL A 340 -21.51 -7.74 -11.53
C VAL A 340 -22.65 -8.60 -12.08
N PRO A 341 -22.96 -8.54 -13.38
CA PRO A 341 -24.06 -9.31 -13.97
C PRO A 341 -23.80 -10.83 -13.94
N GLY A 342 -24.87 -11.62 -13.90
CA GLY A 342 -24.81 -13.10 -13.93
C GLY A 342 -24.32 -13.75 -12.64
N ARG A 343 -24.12 -12.97 -11.57
CA ARG A 343 -23.76 -13.42 -10.23
C ARG A 343 -24.86 -13.08 -9.24
N THR A 344 -25.00 -13.85 -8.17
CA THR A 344 -25.97 -13.53 -7.11
C THR A 344 -25.46 -12.40 -6.20
N LEU A 345 -26.22 -11.30 -6.16
CA LEU A 345 -26.07 -10.21 -5.20
C LEU A 345 -26.81 -10.56 -3.91
N GLU A 346 -26.09 -10.47 -2.80
CA GLU A 346 -26.67 -10.52 -1.45
C GLU A 346 -26.73 -9.10 -0.87
N ILE A 347 -27.92 -8.68 -0.43
CA ILE A 347 -28.14 -7.42 0.28
C ILE A 347 -28.67 -7.76 1.68
N VAL A 348 -27.92 -7.37 2.70
CA VAL A 348 -28.27 -7.57 4.10
C VAL A 348 -28.55 -6.23 4.76
N LEU A 349 -29.77 -6.07 5.26
CA LEU A 349 -30.18 -4.94 6.08
C LEU A 349 -30.42 -5.43 7.50
N GLY A 350 -29.92 -4.69 8.48
CA GLY A 350 -30.14 -5.05 9.88
C GLY A 350 -30.20 -3.86 10.81
N GLN A 351 -31.24 -3.80 11.66
CA GLN A 351 -31.28 -2.83 12.74
C GLN A 351 -30.16 -3.17 13.73
N TYR A 352 -29.32 -2.19 14.03
CA TYR A 352 -28.15 -2.41 14.87
C TYR A 352 -28.56 -2.92 16.26
N TRP A 353 -27.88 -3.97 16.75
CA TRP A 353 -28.31 -4.78 17.91
C TRP A 353 -28.57 -3.97 19.18
N SER A 354 -27.87 -2.86 19.40
CA SER A 354 -28.01 -2.02 20.59
C SER A 354 -29.09 -0.94 20.46
N ILE A 355 -29.70 -0.79 19.28
CA ILE A 355 -30.78 0.16 19.04
C ILE A 355 -32.09 -0.51 19.41
N LEU A 356 -32.66 -0.09 20.53
CA LEU A 356 -33.87 -0.66 21.10
C LEU A 356 -35.15 -0.24 20.33
N GLY A 357 -36.21 -1.03 20.52
CA GLY A 357 -37.53 -0.79 19.95
C GLY A 357 -37.68 -1.30 18.52
N GLU A 358 -38.91 -1.67 18.17
CA GLU A 358 -39.27 -2.12 16.83
C GLU A 358 -39.21 -0.97 15.84
N SER A 359 -39.00 -1.29 14.56
CA SER A 359 -39.13 -0.34 13.46
C SER A 359 -39.67 -1.02 12.22
N ARG A 360 -40.25 -0.23 11.32
CA ARG A 360 -40.68 -0.70 10.01
C ARG A 360 -39.96 0.10 8.93
N LEU A 361 -39.29 -0.62 8.05
CA LEU A 361 -38.49 -0.04 6.98
C LEU A 361 -39.12 -0.41 5.63
N LYS A 362 -39.44 0.60 4.84
CA LYS A 362 -39.76 0.46 3.42
C LYS A 362 -38.49 0.75 2.62
N TYR A 363 -38.15 -0.10 1.67
CA TYR A 363 -36.99 0.10 0.83
C TYR A 363 -37.18 -0.48 -0.57
N SER A 364 -36.45 0.04 -1.54
CA SER A 364 -36.45 -0.44 -2.91
C SER A 364 -35.05 -0.63 -3.45
N VAL A 365 -34.89 -1.64 -4.29
CA VAL A 365 -33.64 -2.02 -4.95
C VAL A 365 -33.86 -1.89 -6.45
N GLN A 366 -33.07 -1.06 -7.13
CA GLN A 366 -33.20 -0.80 -8.56
C GLN A 366 -31.86 -1.02 -9.28
N PHE A 367 -31.88 -1.84 -10.33
CA PHE A 367 -30.70 -2.07 -11.17
C PHE A 367 -30.63 -1.08 -12.33
N HIS A 368 -29.42 -0.64 -12.62
CA HIS A 368 -29.10 0.35 -13.64
C HIS A 368 -28.02 -0.14 -14.60
N GLY A 369 -28.09 0.32 -15.84
CA GLY A 369 -27.26 -0.15 -16.96
C GLY A 369 -26.20 0.83 -17.43
N GLY A 370 -25.79 0.71 -18.69
CA GLY A 370 -24.72 1.51 -19.30
C GLY A 370 -23.36 0.83 -19.20
N GLU A 371 -23.31 -0.44 -19.62
CA GLU A 371 -22.11 -1.27 -19.59
C GLU A 371 -21.16 -0.89 -20.74
N PRO A 372 -19.91 -0.49 -20.45
CA PRO A 372 -18.90 -0.36 -21.49
C PRO A 372 -18.44 -1.74 -21.98
N ASP A 373 -17.99 -1.82 -23.22
CA ASP A 373 -17.43 -3.03 -23.82
C ASP A 373 -16.13 -3.53 -23.16
N ASP A 374 -15.43 -2.65 -22.42
CA ASP A 374 -14.32 -3.00 -21.53
C ASP A 374 -14.50 -2.33 -20.15
N ALA A 375 -14.26 -3.09 -19.09
CA ALA A 375 -14.30 -2.61 -17.70
C ALA A 375 -13.05 -1.78 -17.32
N SER A 376 -12.10 -1.61 -18.24
CA SER A 376 -10.96 -0.71 -18.12
C SER A 376 -10.66 -0.02 -19.45
N LEU A 377 -10.24 1.24 -19.40
CA LEU A 377 -9.84 1.98 -20.61
C LEU A 377 -8.32 2.12 -20.64
N THR A 378 -7.67 1.52 -21.64
CA THR A 378 -6.23 1.68 -21.87
C THR A 378 -5.97 2.57 -23.08
N LEU A 379 -5.26 3.66 -22.85
CA LEU A 379 -4.74 4.57 -23.85
C LEU A 379 -3.21 4.47 -23.89
N ALA A 380 -2.60 4.74 -25.04
CA ALA A 380 -1.14 4.72 -25.18
C ALA A 380 -0.68 5.83 -26.12
N TYR A 381 0.49 6.40 -25.83
CA TYR A 381 1.06 7.50 -26.59
C TYR A 381 1.13 7.19 -28.10
N GLY A 382 0.50 8.04 -28.91
CA GLY A 382 0.57 8.02 -30.38
C GLY A 382 -0.32 6.97 -31.06
N GLN A 383 -1.25 6.33 -30.34
CA GLN A 383 -2.25 5.42 -30.92
C GLN A 383 -3.51 6.13 -31.42
N GLY A 384 -3.73 7.38 -30.97
CA GLY A 384 -4.94 8.15 -31.24
C GLY A 384 -6.13 7.74 -30.36
N PRO A 385 -7.32 8.28 -30.65
CA PRO A 385 -8.51 8.03 -29.85
C PRO A 385 -8.92 6.55 -29.82
N SER A 386 -9.28 6.05 -28.63
CA SER A 386 -9.80 4.69 -28.45
C SER A 386 -11.33 4.69 -28.46
N ALA A 387 -11.93 3.75 -29.19
CA ALA A 387 -13.37 3.55 -29.18
C ALA A 387 -13.80 2.84 -27.88
N VAL A 388 -14.94 3.25 -27.33
CA VAL A 388 -15.65 2.57 -26.24
C VAL A 388 -17.12 2.50 -26.63
N THR A 389 -17.69 1.30 -26.59
CA THR A 389 -19.12 1.08 -26.86
C THR A 389 -19.86 0.86 -25.56
N ILE A 390 -20.81 1.73 -25.27
CA ILE A 390 -21.66 1.66 -24.08
C ILE A 390 -22.98 1.02 -24.51
N THR A 391 -23.36 -0.08 -23.88
CA THR A 391 -24.60 -0.81 -24.16
C THR A 391 -25.52 -0.75 -22.95
N ASN A 392 -26.81 -0.54 -23.20
CA ASN A 392 -27.83 -0.64 -22.17
C ASN A 392 -28.79 -1.78 -22.50
N GLN A 393 -29.10 -2.63 -21.51
CA GLN A 393 -30.02 -3.78 -21.65
C GLN A 393 -31.21 -3.68 -20.67
N LEU A 394 -31.27 -2.61 -19.88
CA LEU A 394 -32.24 -2.41 -18.81
C LEU A 394 -33.24 -1.30 -19.16
N GLN A 395 -33.60 -0.46 -18.18
CA GLN A 395 -34.42 0.74 -18.38
C GLN A 395 -33.65 1.80 -19.16
N PRO A 396 -34.31 2.75 -19.85
CA PRO A 396 -33.62 3.86 -20.50
C PRO A 396 -32.72 4.63 -19.51
N GLU A 397 -31.43 4.71 -19.81
CA GLU A 397 -30.41 5.35 -18.97
C GLU A 397 -29.88 6.62 -19.61
N LYS A 398 -29.48 7.58 -18.77
CA LYS A 398 -28.81 8.80 -19.23
C LYS A 398 -27.30 8.61 -19.22
N ILE A 399 -26.70 8.72 -20.39
CA ILE A 399 -25.28 8.50 -20.62
C ILE A 399 -24.59 9.86 -20.84
N SER A 400 -23.58 10.16 -20.03
CA SER A 400 -22.76 11.37 -20.13
C SER A 400 -21.31 11.08 -19.71
N PRO A 401 -20.49 10.50 -20.61
CA PRO A 401 -19.15 10.04 -20.28
C PRO A 401 -18.21 11.16 -19.85
N SER A 402 -17.38 10.89 -18.84
CA SER A 402 -16.31 11.76 -18.40
C SER A 402 -15.13 10.96 -17.86
N ALA A 403 -13.91 11.42 -18.13
CA ALA A 403 -12.70 10.75 -17.69
C ALA A 403 -11.62 11.74 -17.27
N LYS A 404 -10.86 11.36 -16.24
CA LYS A 404 -9.78 12.16 -15.67
C LYS A 404 -8.62 11.28 -15.22
N LEU A 405 -7.40 11.64 -15.60
CA LEU A 405 -6.18 11.07 -15.05
C LEU A 405 -5.76 11.90 -13.83
N THR A 406 -5.49 11.24 -12.71
CA THR A 406 -5.23 11.91 -11.41
C THR A 406 -3.90 11.49 -10.79
N LYS A 407 -3.34 10.38 -11.23
CA LYS A 407 -2.14 9.74 -10.67
C LYS A 407 -1.09 9.50 -11.76
N TRP A 408 0.18 9.56 -11.38
CA TRP A 408 1.33 9.22 -12.22
C TRP A 408 2.14 8.12 -11.57
N ASN A 409 2.27 6.99 -12.26
CA ASN A 409 3.02 5.83 -11.82
C ASN A 409 4.36 5.77 -12.53
N LYS A 410 5.42 5.80 -11.73
CA LYS A 410 6.81 5.67 -12.18
C LYS A 410 7.37 4.32 -11.77
N VAL A 411 7.91 3.55 -12.70
CA VAL A 411 8.48 2.23 -12.41
C VAL A 411 9.98 2.34 -12.12
N LEU A 412 10.41 1.82 -10.98
CA LEU A 412 11.80 1.76 -10.54
C LEU A 412 12.29 0.31 -10.51
N LEU A 413 13.52 0.09 -10.96
CA LEU A 413 14.24 -1.17 -10.78
C LEU A 413 15.16 -1.07 -9.56
N PRO A 414 15.44 -2.20 -8.87
CA PRO A 414 16.33 -2.17 -7.72
C PRO A 414 17.75 -1.84 -8.17
N GLU A 415 18.39 -0.90 -7.47
CA GLU A 415 19.81 -0.56 -7.64
C GLU A 415 20.72 -1.66 -7.09
N SER A 416 20.27 -2.32 -6.02
CA SER A 416 20.97 -3.42 -5.37
C SER A 416 19.98 -4.34 -4.63
N HIS A 417 20.42 -5.57 -4.38
CA HIS A 417 19.71 -6.55 -3.59
C HIS A 417 20.70 -7.32 -2.72
N GLU A 418 20.21 -7.85 -1.60
CA GLU A 418 20.99 -8.68 -0.69
C GLU A 418 20.08 -9.78 -0.12
N ILE A 419 20.57 -11.02 -0.08
CA ILE A 419 19.87 -12.14 0.56
C ILE A 419 20.79 -12.69 1.64
N GLU A 420 20.30 -12.70 2.89
CA GLU A 420 21.07 -13.18 4.04
C GLU A 420 20.28 -14.22 4.84
N ALA A 421 20.99 -15.20 5.39
CA ALA A 421 20.40 -16.12 6.38
C ALA A 421 20.27 -15.41 7.73
N LEU A 422 19.09 -15.50 8.34
CA LEU A 422 18.80 -14.90 9.64
C LEU A 422 19.41 -15.69 10.80
N THR A 423 19.39 -15.07 11.98
CA THR A 423 20.07 -15.62 13.16
C THR A 423 19.41 -16.90 13.63
N LEU A 424 20.23 -17.93 13.89
CA LEU A 424 19.74 -19.24 14.32
C LEU A 424 19.16 -19.25 15.75
N ASP A 425 19.39 -18.20 16.54
CA ASP A 425 18.89 -18.11 17.92
C ASP A 425 17.39 -17.75 18.00
N ARG A 426 16.82 -17.22 16.91
CA ARG A 426 15.44 -16.71 16.86
C ARG A 426 14.68 -17.14 15.61
N ASP A 427 15.29 -17.02 14.45
CA ASP A 427 14.63 -17.15 13.14
C ASP A 427 14.86 -18.55 12.55
N VAL A 428 14.45 -19.57 13.30
CA VAL A 428 14.64 -20.99 12.99
C VAL A 428 13.33 -21.72 13.08
N LEU A 429 13.02 -22.51 12.05
CA LEU A 429 11.83 -23.35 12.03
C LEU A 429 12.02 -24.54 12.99
N PRO A 430 10.93 -25.21 13.44
CA PRO A 430 11.02 -26.33 14.37
C PRO A 430 11.92 -27.50 13.94
N ASP A 431 12.20 -27.63 12.65
CA ASP A 431 13.10 -28.63 12.07
C ASP A 431 14.59 -28.22 12.07
N GLY A 432 14.91 -26.99 12.49
CA GLY A 432 16.25 -26.43 12.52
C GLY A 432 16.66 -25.67 11.25
N SER A 433 15.78 -25.55 10.25
CA SER A 433 16.06 -24.80 9.03
C SER A 433 16.08 -23.28 9.28
N ALA A 434 16.96 -22.59 8.56
CA ALA A 434 17.13 -21.14 8.66
C ALA A 434 16.04 -20.41 7.86
N VAL A 435 15.65 -19.24 8.33
CA VAL A 435 14.87 -18.28 7.55
C VAL A 435 15.83 -17.31 6.86
N TYR A 436 15.54 -16.95 5.61
CA TYR A 436 16.31 -15.99 4.82
C TYR A 436 15.55 -14.66 4.70
N GLU A 437 16.29 -13.58 4.53
CA GLU A 437 15.76 -12.23 4.29
C GLU A 437 16.29 -11.66 3.00
N LEU A 438 15.39 -11.13 2.17
CA LEU A 438 15.70 -10.37 0.96
C LEU A 438 15.53 -8.88 1.25
N THR A 439 16.57 -8.11 0.98
CA THR A 439 16.52 -6.63 0.98
C THR A 439 16.71 -6.11 -0.44
N LEU A 440 15.76 -5.31 -0.94
CA LEU A 440 15.81 -4.62 -2.22
C LEU A 440 15.97 -3.11 -1.99
N SER A 441 16.88 -2.46 -2.71
CA SER A 441 17.14 -1.03 -2.59
C SER A 441 16.83 -0.29 -3.88
N TYR A 442 16.02 0.78 -3.79
CA TYR A 442 15.61 1.62 -4.92
C TYR A 442 15.95 3.09 -4.65
N GLU A 443 16.21 3.87 -5.71
CA GLU A 443 16.42 5.31 -5.63
C GLU A 443 15.22 6.07 -6.23
N LEU A 444 14.66 6.99 -5.45
CA LEU A 444 13.59 7.89 -5.86
C LEU A 444 14.09 9.34 -5.85
N LYS A 445 13.99 10.03 -7.00
CA LYS A 445 14.27 11.46 -7.13
C LYS A 445 12.99 12.24 -7.34
N LEU A 446 12.77 13.26 -6.52
CA LEU A 446 11.61 14.16 -6.58
C LEU A 446 12.07 15.60 -6.82
N ASP A 447 11.49 16.25 -7.82
CA ASP A 447 11.82 17.65 -8.18
C ASP A 447 11.02 18.69 -7.40
N LYS A 448 9.94 18.26 -6.74
CA LYS A 448 9.04 19.08 -5.93
C LYS A 448 8.47 18.24 -4.78
N LYS A 449 7.87 18.90 -3.79
CA LYS A 449 7.09 18.22 -2.76
C LYS A 449 5.93 17.46 -3.40
N THR A 450 5.74 16.18 -3.08
CA THR A 450 4.70 15.33 -3.68
C THR A 450 4.28 14.23 -2.71
N SER A 451 3.01 13.81 -2.78
CA SER A 451 2.53 12.62 -2.09
C SER A 451 2.86 11.41 -2.93
N VAL A 452 3.57 10.43 -2.36
CA VAL A 452 3.99 9.22 -3.06
C VAL A 452 3.47 7.98 -2.35
N THR A 453 3.08 6.97 -3.12
CA THR A 453 2.69 5.65 -2.61
C THR A 453 3.55 4.60 -3.32
N PRO A 454 4.49 3.96 -2.63
CA PRO A 454 5.25 2.84 -3.17
C PRO A 454 4.36 1.61 -3.31
N HIS A 455 4.41 0.98 -4.48
CA HIS A 455 3.61 -0.16 -4.88
C HIS A 455 4.46 -1.37 -5.31
N ILE A 456 4.22 -2.52 -4.67
CA ILE A 456 4.74 -3.84 -5.03
C ILE A 456 3.58 -4.79 -5.33
N PHE A 457 2.96 -4.60 -6.49
CA PHE A 457 1.75 -5.33 -6.89
C PHE A 457 1.85 -6.86 -6.82
N ALA A 458 3.05 -7.44 -6.86
CA ALA A 458 3.24 -8.88 -6.72
C ALA A 458 2.89 -9.42 -5.32
N TRP A 459 3.00 -8.59 -4.28
CA TRP A 459 2.88 -9.00 -2.87
C TRP A 459 1.86 -8.18 -2.08
N GLU A 460 1.38 -7.05 -2.61
CA GLU A 460 0.44 -6.17 -1.92
C GLU A 460 -0.90 -6.81 -1.65
N ASN A 461 -1.56 -6.33 -0.58
CA ASN A 461 -2.87 -6.79 -0.11
C ASN A 461 -2.96 -8.29 0.19
N ARG A 462 -1.81 -8.98 0.32
CA ARG A 462 -1.75 -10.42 0.61
C ARG A 462 -0.99 -10.67 1.91
N LEU A 463 -1.73 -10.85 2.99
CA LEU A 463 -1.15 -11.16 4.29
C LEU A 463 -0.92 -12.67 4.49
N TYR A 464 -1.96 -13.46 4.28
CA TYR A 464 -1.92 -14.92 4.51
C TYR A 464 -1.64 -15.71 3.24
N ASP A 465 -2.03 -15.19 2.08
CA ASP A 465 -1.94 -15.86 0.78
C ASP A 465 -0.73 -15.41 -0.06
N SER A 466 0.23 -14.71 0.58
CA SER A 466 1.47 -14.29 -0.08
C SER A 466 2.44 -15.47 -0.21
N GLU A 467 3.14 -15.53 -1.35
CA GLU A 467 4.21 -16.52 -1.61
C GLU A 467 5.45 -16.29 -0.74
N VAL A 468 5.63 -15.06 -0.24
CA VAL A 468 6.70 -14.67 0.68
C VAL A 468 6.11 -14.18 1.99
N GLY A 469 6.92 -14.11 3.04
CA GLY A 469 6.50 -13.50 4.30
C GLY A 469 6.08 -12.03 4.11
N PRO A 470 5.32 -11.47 5.09
CA PRO A 470 5.01 -10.05 5.15
C PRO A 470 6.22 -9.17 4.81
N PHE A 471 6.08 -8.29 3.83
CA PHE A 471 7.13 -7.34 3.51
C PHE A 471 6.91 -6.02 4.21
N ILE A 472 8.01 -5.33 4.50
CA ILE A 472 8.04 -3.97 5.02
C ILE A 472 8.92 -3.14 4.09
N TYR A 473 8.59 -1.87 3.91
CA TYR A 473 9.49 -0.94 3.27
C TYR A 473 9.80 0.29 4.13
N HIS A 474 10.98 0.85 3.90
CA HIS A 474 11.46 2.07 4.54
C HIS A 474 11.75 3.11 3.49
N VAL A 475 11.32 4.36 3.74
CA VAL A 475 11.73 5.51 2.92
C VAL A 475 12.77 6.29 3.72
N LEU A 476 13.97 6.39 3.17
CA LEU A 476 15.13 7.05 3.78
C LEU A 476 15.49 8.31 2.97
N ASP A 477 15.79 9.42 3.64
CA ASP A 477 16.31 10.62 2.96
C ASP A 477 17.84 10.54 2.71
N SER A 478 18.40 11.59 2.11
CA SER A 478 19.84 11.68 1.83
C SER A 478 20.75 11.68 3.07
N ASN A 479 20.20 11.98 4.25
CA ASN A 479 20.90 11.93 5.53
C ASN A 479 20.75 10.56 6.21
N LYS A 480 20.12 9.59 5.54
CA LYS A 480 19.69 8.31 6.10
C LYS A 480 18.69 8.49 7.23
N GLN A 481 17.93 9.59 7.28
CA GLN A 481 16.80 9.69 8.19
C GLN A 481 15.68 8.80 7.65
N ARG A 482 15.12 7.94 8.52
CA ARG A 482 13.92 7.18 8.19
C ARG A 482 12.71 8.12 8.25
N ILE A 483 12.09 8.36 7.10
CA ILE A 483 10.93 9.24 6.97
C ILE A 483 9.64 8.48 7.28
N THR A 484 9.48 7.28 6.72
CA THR A 484 8.35 6.40 7.02
C THR A 484 8.73 4.92 6.99
N THR A 485 7.86 4.08 7.54
CA THR A 485 7.89 2.62 7.48
C THR A 485 6.46 2.13 7.32
N ASN A 486 6.22 1.33 6.29
CA ASN A 486 4.92 0.77 5.94
C ASN A 486 5.12 -0.71 5.53
N ASP A 487 4.03 -1.42 5.31
CA ASP A 487 4.01 -2.84 4.97
C ASP A 487 3.29 -3.10 3.64
N MET A 488 2.74 -4.29 3.47
CA MET A 488 1.99 -4.73 2.28
C MET A 488 0.70 -3.97 2.00
N PHE A 489 0.22 -3.17 2.95
CA PHE A 489 -0.91 -2.27 2.76
C PHE A 489 -0.36 -0.89 2.42
N ALA A 490 -0.41 -0.57 1.12
CA ALA A 490 0.24 0.60 0.57
C ALA A 490 -0.40 1.91 1.09
N ASP A 491 0.40 2.74 1.75
CA ASP A 491 -0.03 4.03 2.30
C ASP A 491 0.77 5.20 1.72
N ALA A 492 0.08 6.31 1.48
CA ALA A 492 0.68 7.51 0.90
C ALA A 492 1.56 8.27 1.93
N VAL A 493 2.74 8.73 1.48
CA VAL A 493 3.65 9.56 2.28
C VAL A 493 3.98 10.87 1.54
N SER A 494 3.88 12.00 2.25
CA SER A 494 4.28 13.31 1.70
C SER A 494 5.78 13.50 1.83
N LEU A 495 6.47 13.60 0.69
CA LEU A 495 7.92 13.81 0.62
C LEU A 495 8.25 15.18 0.03
N GLU A 496 9.27 15.82 0.58
CA GLU A 496 9.81 17.07 0.03
C GLU A 496 10.67 16.81 -1.22
N LYS A 497 11.02 17.87 -1.96
CA LYS A 497 12.02 17.77 -3.03
C LYS A 497 13.31 17.15 -2.50
N GLY A 498 13.83 16.13 -3.18
CA GLY A 498 15.07 15.46 -2.76
C GLY A 498 15.29 14.11 -3.42
N THR A 499 16.34 13.44 -2.96
CA THR A 499 16.64 12.04 -3.31
C THR A 499 16.37 11.19 -2.07
N TYR A 500 15.66 10.08 -2.28
CA TYR A 500 15.29 9.12 -1.26
C TYR A 500 15.76 7.73 -1.67
N LYS A 501 16.09 6.91 -0.67
CA LYS A 501 16.29 5.48 -0.84
C LYS A 501 15.08 4.75 -0.29
N ILE A 502 14.50 3.83 -1.06
CA ILE A 502 13.44 2.93 -0.60
C ILE A 502 14.04 1.55 -0.42
N GLU A 503 13.96 1.02 0.80
CA GLU A 503 14.44 -0.33 1.13
C GLU A 503 13.24 -1.22 1.42
N VAL A 504 13.05 -2.28 0.64
CA VAL A 504 12.00 -3.29 0.82
C VAL A 504 12.63 -4.54 1.41
N VAL A 505 12.02 -5.09 2.46
CA VAL A 505 12.50 -6.25 3.20
C VAL A 505 11.39 -7.30 3.28
N THR A 506 11.67 -8.53 2.88
CA THR A 506 10.78 -9.70 3.04
C THR A 506 11.57 -10.94 3.44
N GLN A 507 10.89 -11.99 3.89
CA GLN A 507 11.49 -13.20 4.43
C GLN A 507 10.86 -14.46 3.85
N HIS A 508 11.65 -15.51 3.72
CA HIS A 508 11.17 -16.82 3.32
C HIS A 508 12.12 -17.91 3.81
N HIS A 509 11.62 -19.14 4.01
CA HIS A 509 12.44 -20.27 4.46
C HIS A 509 13.18 -20.96 3.30
N ASP A 510 12.68 -20.80 2.07
CA ASP A 510 13.37 -21.22 0.84
C ASP A 510 14.08 -20.03 0.18
N TYR A 511 15.39 -20.17 -0.02
CA TYR A 511 16.26 -19.18 -0.66
C TYR A 511 15.91 -18.96 -2.13
N ASP A 512 15.59 -20.02 -2.88
CA ASP A 512 15.37 -19.94 -4.32
C ASP A 512 14.12 -19.12 -4.65
N THR A 513 13.11 -19.19 -3.79
CA THR A 513 11.92 -18.33 -3.85
C THR A 513 12.32 -16.84 -3.77
N LEU A 514 13.20 -16.45 -2.83
CA LEU A 514 13.68 -15.06 -2.70
C LEU A 514 14.57 -14.63 -3.88
N ASP A 515 15.45 -15.51 -4.37
CA ASP A 515 16.33 -15.20 -5.52
C ASP A 515 15.52 -14.87 -6.78
N GLY A 516 14.34 -15.47 -6.94
CA GLY A 516 13.38 -15.15 -8.00
C GLY A 516 12.92 -13.69 -8.02
N PHE A 517 12.94 -13.01 -6.87
CA PHE A 517 12.43 -11.64 -6.71
C PHE A 517 13.53 -10.56 -6.64
N LYS A 518 14.80 -10.90 -6.84
CA LYS A 518 15.92 -9.92 -6.74
C LYS A 518 15.89 -8.75 -7.74
N LYS A 519 15.02 -8.83 -8.76
CA LYS A 519 14.80 -7.79 -9.79
C LYS A 519 13.37 -7.23 -9.75
N LEU A 520 12.64 -7.46 -8.67
CA LEU A 520 11.23 -7.05 -8.57
C LEU A 520 11.11 -5.53 -8.75
N PRO A 521 10.30 -5.04 -9.70
CA PRO A 521 10.10 -3.61 -9.89
C PRO A 521 9.28 -3.02 -8.74
N LEU A 522 9.55 -1.76 -8.41
CA LEU A 522 8.78 -0.94 -7.48
C LEU A 522 8.07 0.16 -8.27
N THR A 523 6.75 0.26 -8.17
CA THR A 523 5.99 1.34 -8.79
C THR A 523 5.79 2.47 -7.79
N ILE A 524 6.12 3.70 -8.15
CA ILE A 524 5.87 4.88 -7.33
C ILE A 524 4.69 5.63 -7.91
N GLU A 525 3.53 5.51 -7.26
CA GLU A 525 2.36 6.33 -7.56
C GLU A 525 2.54 7.73 -6.98
N GLN A 526 2.28 8.75 -7.78
CA GLN A 526 2.37 10.16 -7.40
C GLN A 526 1.06 10.86 -7.75
N SER A 527 0.50 11.64 -6.82
CA SER A 527 -0.66 12.47 -7.15
C SER A 527 -0.28 13.59 -8.12
N LEU A 528 -1.05 13.77 -9.19
CA LEU A 528 -0.91 14.91 -10.08
C LEU A 528 -1.33 16.20 -9.36
N SER A 529 -0.63 17.31 -9.63
CA SER A 529 -0.99 18.61 -9.05
C SER A 529 -2.33 19.14 -9.56
N SER A 530 -2.77 18.68 -10.72
CA SER A 530 -4.06 18.98 -11.32
C SER A 530 -4.50 17.76 -12.14
N PRO A 531 -5.76 17.30 -12.01
CA PRO A 531 -6.29 16.25 -12.88
C PRO A 531 -6.21 16.62 -14.36
N ILE A 532 -5.96 15.63 -15.21
CA ILE A 532 -5.96 15.78 -16.68
C ILE A 532 -7.27 15.20 -17.20
N SER A 533 -8.18 16.06 -17.63
CA SER A 533 -9.42 15.63 -18.29
C SER A 533 -9.13 15.08 -19.69
N LEU A 534 -9.84 14.01 -20.06
CA LEU A 534 -9.81 13.43 -21.40
C LEU A 534 -11.01 13.89 -22.20
N ASP A 535 -10.79 14.15 -23.49
CA ASP A 535 -11.83 14.61 -24.42
C ASP A 535 -12.55 13.39 -25.04
N PHE A 536 -13.86 13.52 -25.25
CA PHE A 536 -14.71 12.49 -25.85
C PHE A 536 -15.27 12.99 -27.19
N TRP A 537 -15.32 12.10 -28.18
CA TRP A 537 -15.75 12.41 -29.54
C TRP A 537 -16.74 11.37 -30.07
N SER A 538 -17.62 11.76 -31.00
CA SER A 538 -18.58 10.83 -31.63
C SER A 538 -18.00 10.00 -32.79
N SER A 539 -16.82 10.38 -33.30
CA SER A 539 -16.11 9.64 -34.35
C SER A 539 -14.63 10.03 -34.40
N HIS A 540 -13.79 9.20 -35.03
CA HIS A 540 -12.41 9.56 -35.37
C HIS A 540 -12.31 10.88 -36.16
N ALA A 541 -13.25 11.14 -37.07
CA ALA A 541 -13.28 12.38 -37.83
C ALA A 541 -13.61 13.59 -36.93
N ALA A 542 -14.48 13.41 -35.94
CA ALA A 542 -14.80 14.45 -34.97
C ALA A 542 -13.60 14.75 -34.05
N ALA A 543 -12.86 13.71 -33.62
CA ALA A 543 -11.62 13.87 -32.86
C ALA A 543 -10.55 14.62 -33.66
N ALA A 544 -10.30 14.22 -34.91
CA ALA A 544 -9.30 14.87 -35.76
C ALA A 544 -9.60 16.34 -36.10
N ASN A 545 -10.88 16.73 -36.09
CA ASN A 545 -11.33 18.10 -36.39
C ASN A 545 -11.75 18.89 -35.14
N GLU A 546 -11.64 18.30 -33.95
CA GLU A 546 -12.12 18.85 -32.67
C GLU A 546 -13.58 19.37 -32.72
N THR A 547 -14.49 18.63 -33.36
CA THR A 547 -15.91 19.01 -33.50
C THR A 547 -16.79 18.34 -32.44
N SER A 548 -17.60 19.12 -31.71
CA SER A 548 -18.45 18.64 -30.62
C SER A 548 -19.79 18.02 -31.08
N GLY A 549 -20.28 16.99 -30.36
CA GLY A 549 -21.66 16.50 -30.41
C GLY A 549 -21.79 14.97 -30.49
N GLY A 550 -22.88 14.42 -29.95
CA GLY A 550 -23.23 13.00 -30.06
C GLY A 550 -22.49 12.06 -29.10
N THR A 551 -21.99 12.56 -27.97
CA THR A 551 -21.27 11.79 -26.95
C THR A 551 -22.11 11.49 -25.70
N SER A 552 -23.30 12.09 -25.60
CA SER A 552 -24.24 11.93 -24.48
C SER A 552 -25.67 11.83 -24.99
N GLY A 553 -26.56 11.24 -24.19
CA GLY A 553 -27.97 11.07 -24.53
C GLY A 553 -28.68 10.04 -23.67
N ILE A 554 -29.97 9.84 -23.94
CA ILE A 554 -30.75 8.75 -23.33
C ILE A 554 -30.56 7.51 -24.20
N LEU A 555 -30.07 6.43 -23.60
CA LEU A 555 -29.86 5.14 -24.25
C LEU A 555 -30.99 4.18 -23.83
N SER A 556 -31.85 3.78 -24.77
CA SER A 556 -32.94 2.84 -24.48
C SER A 556 -32.41 1.43 -24.20
N GLY A 557 -33.27 0.55 -23.70
CA GLY A 557 -32.92 -0.88 -23.61
C GLY A 557 -32.60 -1.46 -24.99
N ASP A 558 -31.54 -2.26 -25.05
CA ASP A 558 -30.92 -2.89 -26.23
C ASP A 558 -30.22 -1.94 -27.22
N ASP A 559 -30.14 -0.64 -26.92
CA ASP A 559 -29.38 0.32 -27.72
C ASP A 559 -27.90 0.37 -27.28
N SER A 560 -27.03 0.87 -28.18
CA SER A 560 -25.62 1.14 -27.88
C SER A 560 -25.16 2.50 -28.41
N LEU A 561 -24.20 3.10 -27.72
CA LEU A 561 -23.54 4.35 -28.09
C LEU A 561 -22.02 4.13 -28.09
N THR A 562 -21.39 4.32 -29.24
CA THR A 562 -19.92 4.32 -29.34
C THR A 562 -19.38 5.74 -29.24
N VAL A 563 -18.46 5.96 -28.30
CA VAL A 563 -17.69 7.21 -28.13
C VAL A 563 -16.20 6.93 -28.33
N TYR A 564 -15.42 7.96 -28.64
CA TYR A 564 -13.98 7.88 -28.85
C TYR A 564 -13.27 8.76 -27.83
N VAL A 565 -12.49 8.14 -26.96
CA VAL A 565 -11.74 8.82 -25.89
C VAL A 565 -10.34 9.17 -26.41
N ASP A 566 -10.02 10.46 -26.40
CA ASP A 566 -8.75 10.95 -26.90
C ASP A 566 -7.60 10.79 -25.90
N GLU A 567 -6.37 10.83 -26.40
CA GLU A 567 -5.19 10.88 -25.58
C GLU A 567 -5.08 12.22 -24.81
N PRO A 568 -4.43 12.24 -23.64
CA PRO A 568 -4.11 13.50 -22.98
C PRO A 568 -3.23 14.38 -23.87
N LYS A 569 -3.55 15.68 -23.93
CA LYS A 569 -2.77 16.65 -24.72
C LYS A 569 -1.32 16.68 -24.24
N ALA A 570 -0.37 16.74 -25.17
CA ALA A 570 1.07 16.74 -24.83
C ALA A 570 1.46 17.85 -23.83
N SER A 571 0.75 18.98 -23.82
CA SER A 571 0.96 20.10 -22.88
C SER A 571 0.46 19.85 -21.46
N SER A 572 -0.43 18.88 -21.23
CA SER A 572 -0.96 18.54 -19.90
C SER A 572 -0.17 17.43 -19.20
N LEU A 573 0.71 16.73 -19.91
CA LEU A 573 1.55 15.67 -19.36
C LEU A 573 2.51 16.21 -18.27
N PRO A 574 2.76 15.43 -17.20
CA PRO A 574 3.67 15.84 -16.15
C PRO A 574 5.10 15.99 -16.67
N LYS A 575 5.79 17.05 -16.22
CA LYS A 575 7.20 17.26 -16.54
C LYS A 575 8.04 16.12 -15.98
N GLY A 576 8.83 15.47 -16.84
CA GLY A 576 9.69 14.35 -16.46
C GLY A 576 9.04 12.98 -16.60
N ILE A 577 7.84 12.89 -17.20
CA ILE A 577 7.30 11.59 -17.65
C ILE A 577 8.28 10.95 -18.64
N SER A 578 8.51 9.65 -18.47
CA SER A 578 9.51 8.89 -19.20
C SER A 578 8.92 7.61 -19.80
N ALA A 579 9.59 7.02 -20.78
CA ALA A 579 9.12 5.79 -21.41
C ALA A 579 8.96 4.67 -20.37
N GLY A 580 7.77 4.07 -20.32
CA GLY A 580 7.41 3.05 -19.34
C GLY A 580 6.61 3.57 -18.14
N ASP A 581 6.55 4.90 -17.96
CA ASP A 581 5.61 5.51 -17.01
C ASP A 581 4.18 5.45 -17.55
N TYR A 582 3.22 5.49 -16.64
CA TYR A 582 1.81 5.56 -17.00
C TYR A 582 1.02 6.44 -16.04
N LEU A 583 -0.08 7.00 -16.53
CA LEU A 583 -1.01 7.78 -15.74
C LEU A 583 -2.24 6.92 -15.44
N VAL A 584 -2.80 7.09 -14.25
CA VAL A 584 -3.99 6.35 -13.80
C VAL A 584 -5.08 7.34 -13.41
N GLY A 585 -6.32 6.97 -13.69
CA GLY A 585 -7.49 7.79 -13.50
C GLY A 585 -8.78 6.99 -13.40
N SER A 586 -9.91 7.69 -13.46
CA SER A 586 -11.21 7.06 -13.60
C SER A 586 -11.98 7.60 -14.81
N VAL A 587 -12.86 6.75 -15.35
CA VAL A 587 -13.88 7.08 -16.34
C VAL A 587 -15.23 6.65 -15.79
N THR A 588 -16.22 7.52 -15.92
CA THR A 588 -17.63 7.20 -15.70
C THR A 588 -18.40 7.44 -16.99
N TYR A 589 -19.48 6.69 -17.19
CA TYR A 589 -20.35 6.78 -18.37
C TYR A 589 -21.74 7.31 -18.03
N SER A 590 -22.14 7.29 -16.75
CA SER A 590 -23.44 7.76 -16.29
C SER A 590 -23.52 9.29 -16.22
N GLU A 591 -24.69 9.87 -16.46
CA GLU A 591 -24.98 11.28 -16.10
C GLU A 591 -25.21 11.45 -14.59
N ASP A 592 -25.58 10.38 -13.89
CA ASP A 592 -25.80 10.40 -12.46
C ASP A 592 -24.46 10.39 -11.69
N ASP A 593 -24.16 11.49 -11.01
CA ASP A 593 -22.95 11.67 -10.20
C ASP A 593 -22.89 10.69 -9.01
N ASP A 594 -24.04 10.15 -8.56
CA ASP A 594 -24.11 9.18 -7.47
C ASP A 594 -24.00 7.72 -7.98
N ALA A 595 -23.98 7.50 -9.31
CA ALA A 595 -23.83 6.16 -9.87
C ALA A 595 -22.45 5.59 -9.56
N ALA A 596 -22.42 4.37 -9.01
CA ALA A 596 -21.18 3.65 -8.70
C ALA A 596 -20.54 3.02 -9.95
N THR A 597 -20.20 3.86 -10.93
CA THR A 597 -19.76 3.48 -12.29
C THR A 597 -18.37 4.03 -12.65
N ASP A 598 -17.49 4.20 -11.66
CA ASP A 598 -16.08 4.52 -11.90
C ASP A 598 -15.32 3.27 -12.38
N TYR A 599 -14.80 3.34 -13.60
CA TYR A 599 -13.88 2.36 -14.19
C TYR A 599 -12.47 2.93 -14.26
N GLU A 600 -11.46 2.08 -14.25
CA GLU A 600 -10.07 2.53 -14.29
C GLU A 600 -9.67 2.97 -15.71
N VAL A 601 -8.95 4.08 -15.80
CA VAL A 601 -8.28 4.52 -17.05
C VAL A 601 -6.78 4.50 -16.86
N ARG A 602 -6.06 3.88 -17.79
CA ARG A 602 -4.59 3.91 -17.85
C ARG A 602 -4.12 4.56 -19.14
N TYR A 603 -3.16 5.48 -19.04
CA TYR A 603 -2.46 6.05 -20.18
C TYR A 603 -0.97 5.71 -20.12
N TYR A 604 -0.48 4.88 -21.03
CA TYR A 604 0.94 4.49 -21.10
C TYR A 604 1.74 5.45 -21.97
N TYR A 605 2.81 6.00 -21.41
CA TYR A 605 3.74 6.84 -22.15
C TYR A 605 4.86 5.99 -22.74
N THR A 606 4.88 5.88 -24.07
CA THR A 606 5.79 5.00 -24.82
C THR A 606 6.78 5.75 -25.71
N ALA A 607 6.73 7.09 -25.71
CA ALA A 607 7.68 7.89 -26.48
C ALA A 607 9.10 7.62 -25.97
N SER A 608 9.95 7.03 -26.81
CA SER A 608 11.38 7.01 -26.54
C SER A 608 11.88 8.45 -26.52
N GLU A 609 12.77 8.80 -25.59
CA GLU A 609 13.59 10.00 -25.78
C GLU A 609 14.19 9.92 -27.18
N SER A 610 13.80 10.83 -28.08
CA SER A 610 14.59 11.02 -29.27
C SER A 610 15.96 11.36 -28.75
N SER A 611 16.93 10.50 -29.05
CA SER A 611 18.31 10.97 -29.17
C SER A 611 18.24 12.02 -30.27
N ASP A 612 17.85 13.24 -29.92
CA ASP A 612 18.05 14.40 -30.76
C ASP A 612 19.54 14.43 -30.95
N SER A 613 19.92 13.82 -32.07
CA SER A 613 21.27 13.73 -32.56
C SER A 613 21.79 15.14 -32.45
N GLU A 614 22.74 15.28 -31.53
CA GLU A 614 23.67 16.37 -31.41
C GLU A 614 23.62 17.21 -32.68
N SER A 615 23.05 18.41 -32.57
CA SER A 615 23.37 19.45 -33.53
C SER A 615 24.89 19.45 -33.59
N SER A 616 25.43 18.86 -34.66
CA SER A 616 26.85 18.79 -34.92
C SER A 616 27.27 20.22 -35.23
N LYS A 617 27.43 21.01 -34.17
CA LYS A 617 28.43 22.05 -34.17
C LYS A 617 29.70 21.32 -34.54
N SER A 618 30.20 21.60 -35.73
CA SER A 618 31.55 21.30 -36.13
C SER A 618 32.48 21.89 -35.07
N GLU A 619 32.75 21.15 -33.99
CA GLU A 619 33.89 21.42 -33.14
C GLU A 619 35.10 21.17 -34.03
N ASP A 620 35.89 22.23 -34.21
CA ASP A 620 37.22 22.13 -34.78
C ASP A 620 37.93 20.94 -34.13
N LYS A 621 38.40 20.00 -34.97
CA LYS A 621 39.11 18.80 -34.53
C LYS A 621 40.32 19.25 -33.71
N LYS A 622 40.23 19.19 -32.38
CA LYS A 622 41.33 19.53 -31.46
C LYS A 622 42.59 18.78 -31.88
N SER A 623 43.73 19.47 -31.92
CA SER A 623 44.99 18.85 -32.37
C SER A 623 45.37 17.68 -31.45
N LEU A 624 46.19 16.73 -31.94
CA LEU A 624 46.71 15.66 -31.10
C LEU A 624 47.46 16.23 -29.88
N GLU A 625 48.17 17.35 -30.05
CA GLU A 625 48.84 18.01 -28.94
C GLU A 625 47.85 18.56 -27.90
N GLU A 626 46.70 19.10 -28.31
CA GLU A 626 45.65 19.58 -27.40
C GLU A 626 44.99 18.44 -26.62
N GLN A 627 44.71 17.31 -27.29
CA GLN A 627 44.14 16.12 -26.63
C GLN A 627 45.10 15.50 -25.62
N VAL A 628 46.38 15.37 -25.98
CA VAL A 628 47.43 14.91 -25.05
C VAL A 628 47.54 15.87 -23.86
N ARG A 629 47.46 17.17 -24.10
CA ARG A 629 47.52 18.19 -23.04
C ARG A 629 46.29 18.14 -22.12
N GLU A 630 45.08 17.92 -22.63
CA GLU A 630 43.87 17.70 -21.82
C GLU A 630 43.96 16.42 -20.97
N LEU A 631 44.52 15.34 -21.54
CA LEU A 631 44.83 14.12 -20.81
C LEU A 631 45.84 14.35 -19.69
N GLN A 632 46.91 15.09 -19.96
CA GLN A 632 47.93 15.46 -18.96
C GLN A 632 47.34 16.35 -17.87
N MET A 633 46.46 17.32 -18.20
CA MET A 633 45.74 18.12 -17.19
C MET A 633 44.75 17.27 -16.37
N THR A 634 44.13 16.26 -16.98
CA THR A 634 43.22 15.34 -16.28
C THR A 634 44.00 14.44 -15.31
N TYR A 635 45.16 13.93 -15.73
CA TYR A 635 46.08 13.20 -14.86
C TYR A 635 46.65 14.10 -13.76
N LEU A 636 46.97 15.36 -14.05
CA LEU A 636 47.44 16.32 -13.05
C LEU A 636 46.45 16.49 -11.87
N LYS A 637 45.13 16.33 -12.10
CA LYS A 637 44.09 16.38 -11.06
C LYS A 637 44.08 15.17 -10.12
N THR A 638 44.79 14.08 -10.43
CA THR A 638 44.86 12.89 -9.56
C THR A 638 46.09 12.90 -8.66
N LEU A 639 47.06 13.79 -8.92
CA LEU A 639 48.32 13.89 -8.18
C LEU A 639 48.20 14.82 -6.97
N ASP A 640 49.01 14.59 -5.93
CA ASP A 640 49.12 15.52 -4.81
C ASP A 640 49.87 16.80 -5.26
N PRO A 641 49.29 18.01 -5.07
CA PRO A 641 49.92 19.28 -5.48
C PRO A 641 51.23 19.59 -4.76
N THR A 642 51.59 18.82 -3.72
CA THR A 642 52.88 18.92 -3.02
C THR A 642 53.92 17.89 -3.47
N SER A 643 53.56 16.98 -4.38
CA SER A 643 54.47 15.97 -4.92
C SER A 643 55.41 16.51 -6.00
N GLU A 644 56.61 15.92 -6.09
CA GLU A 644 57.59 16.29 -7.12
C GLU A 644 57.09 15.99 -8.54
N GLU A 645 56.28 14.94 -8.69
CA GLU A 645 55.64 14.55 -9.94
C GLU A 645 54.64 15.61 -10.43
N TYR A 646 53.82 16.15 -9.52
CA TYR A 646 52.92 17.26 -9.82
C TYR A 646 53.68 18.50 -10.28
N THR A 647 54.75 18.88 -9.57
CA THR A 647 55.57 20.05 -9.93
C THR A 647 56.16 19.89 -11.33
N LYS A 648 56.77 18.73 -11.63
CA LYS A 648 57.36 18.44 -12.95
C LYS A 648 56.32 18.46 -14.07
N LEU A 649 55.16 17.82 -13.86
CA LEU A 649 54.10 17.78 -14.87
C LEU A 649 53.49 19.18 -15.08
N LYS A 650 53.24 19.94 -14.01
CA LYS A 650 52.76 21.32 -14.10
C LYS A 650 53.74 22.22 -14.86
N GLU A 651 55.03 22.15 -14.57
CA GLU A 651 56.07 22.90 -15.28
C GLU A 651 56.11 22.56 -16.77
N SER A 652 55.99 21.27 -17.12
CA SER A 652 55.94 20.84 -18.52
C SER A 652 54.72 21.37 -19.29
N LEU A 653 53.64 21.72 -18.57
CA LEU A 653 52.39 22.24 -19.11
C LEU A 653 52.31 23.79 -19.14
N MET A 654 53.34 24.52 -18.71
CA MET A 654 53.31 26.00 -18.57
C MET A 654 53.50 26.80 -19.88
N ALA A 655 53.42 26.19 -21.06
CA ALA A 655 53.58 26.89 -22.34
C ALA A 655 52.28 27.57 -22.83
N GLY A 656 52.15 28.90 -22.66
CA GLY A 656 51.06 29.76 -23.19
C GLY A 656 50.11 30.35 -22.12
N ASP A 657 49.63 31.58 -22.32
CA ASP A 657 48.87 32.37 -21.32
C ASP A 657 47.56 31.70 -20.85
N ASP A 658 46.76 31.15 -21.77
CA ASP A 658 45.47 30.49 -21.44
C ASP A 658 45.67 29.17 -20.67
N SER A 659 46.85 28.57 -20.76
CA SER A 659 47.21 27.34 -20.05
C SER A 659 47.68 27.62 -18.62
N ALA A 660 48.35 28.75 -18.39
CA ALA A 660 48.82 29.14 -17.06
C ALA A 660 47.65 29.36 -16.07
N ARG A 661 46.58 30.02 -16.52
CA ARG A 661 45.37 30.26 -15.70
C ARG A 661 44.66 28.96 -15.33
N LYS A 662 44.47 28.05 -16.29
CA LYS A 662 43.88 26.72 -16.05
C LYS A 662 44.69 25.89 -15.05
N LEU A 663 46.02 25.94 -15.12
CA LEU A 663 46.90 25.24 -14.18
C LEU A 663 46.84 25.83 -12.78
N LEU A 664 46.78 27.17 -12.63
CA LEU A 664 46.59 27.82 -11.33
C LEU A 664 45.24 27.47 -10.70
N LYS A 665 44.19 27.36 -11.51
CA LYS A 665 42.87 26.88 -11.05
C LYS A 665 42.92 25.45 -10.53
N ILE A 666 43.53 24.53 -11.28
CA ILE A 666 43.71 23.13 -10.86
C ILE A 666 44.53 23.06 -9.56
N GLU A 667 45.62 23.84 -9.46
CA GLU A 667 46.43 23.92 -8.25
C GLU A 667 45.60 24.37 -7.04
N LEU A 668 44.82 25.44 -7.18
CA LEU A 668 43.96 25.94 -6.12
C LEU A 668 42.90 24.89 -5.70
N GLU A 669 42.25 24.23 -6.66
CA GLU A 669 41.25 23.19 -6.41
C GLU A 669 41.83 22.01 -5.62
N LEU A 670 43.05 21.56 -5.97
CA LEU A 670 43.71 20.43 -5.31
C LEU A 670 44.27 20.78 -3.92
N LEU A 671 44.85 21.98 -3.77
CA LEU A 671 45.32 22.47 -2.47
C LEU A 671 44.17 22.61 -1.48
N ASP A 672 42.98 22.98 -1.97
CA ASP A 672 41.79 23.27 -1.19
C ASP A 672 40.80 22.11 -1.12
N SER A 673 41.32 20.88 -0.93
CA SER A 673 40.53 19.66 -0.71
C SER A 673 40.11 19.49 0.75
N ASP A 674 38.91 18.99 1.02
CA ASP A 674 38.34 18.93 2.38
C ASP A 674 39.23 18.21 3.41
N ASN A 675 39.94 17.15 2.99
CA ASN A 675 40.79 16.34 3.85
C ASN A 675 42.13 17.02 4.21
N LYS A 676 42.61 17.94 3.36
CA LYS A 676 43.96 18.53 3.46
C LYS A 676 43.98 20.04 3.59
N ARG A 677 42.84 20.73 3.39
CA ARG A 677 42.68 22.19 3.47
C ARG A 677 43.32 22.79 4.71
N LYS A 678 43.04 22.21 5.89
CA LYS A 678 43.55 22.72 7.19
C LYS A 678 45.08 22.67 7.30
N GLU A 679 45.73 21.76 6.58
CA GLU A 679 47.20 21.61 6.56
C GLU A 679 47.87 22.56 5.54
N ARG A 680 47.10 23.15 4.61
CA ARG A 680 47.61 23.84 3.42
C ARG A 680 47.11 25.28 3.27
N LEU A 681 46.58 25.89 4.32
CA LEU A 681 45.90 27.19 4.28
C LEU A 681 46.74 28.31 3.64
N GLU A 682 48.03 28.40 3.99
CA GLU A 682 48.96 29.38 3.39
C GLU A 682 49.09 29.20 1.87
N LYS A 683 49.30 27.96 1.43
CA LYS A 683 49.42 27.62 0.01
C LYS A 683 48.13 27.90 -0.75
N VAL A 684 46.96 27.66 -0.14
CA VAL A 684 45.65 27.99 -0.72
C VAL A 684 45.52 29.50 -0.92
N ILE A 685 45.92 30.30 0.07
CA ILE A 685 45.85 31.77 -0.01
C ILE A 685 46.81 32.28 -1.09
N GLU A 686 48.05 31.79 -1.14
CA GLU A 686 49.03 32.16 -2.16
C GLU A 686 48.58 31.77 -3.58
N ALA A 687 48.02 30.56 -3.76
CA ALA A 687 47.53 30.09 -5.05
C ALA A 687 46.29 30.90 -5.50
N ALA A 688 45.39 31.21 -4.58
CA ALA A 688 44.24 32.07 -4.86
C ALA A 688 44.68 33.48 -5.24
N ASP A 689 45.65 34.07 -4.55
CA ASP A 689 46.19 35.39 -4.87
C ASP A 689 46.84 35.42 -6.26
N LYS A 690 47.61 34.40 -6.61
CA LYS A 690 48.19 34.25 -7.96
C LYS A 690 47.10 34.16 -9.02
N LEU A 691 46.05 33.38 -8.78
CA LEU A 691 44.95 33.20 -9.73
C LEU A 691 44.11 34.48 -9.88
N ILE A 692 43.75 35.15 -8.77
CA ILE A 692 43.01 36.41 -8.76
C ILE A 692 43.76 37.49 -9.53
N ALA A 693 45.09 37.56 -9.37
CA ALA A 693 45.92 38.53 -10.09
C ALA A 693 45.92 38.33 -11.62
N THR A 694 45.51 37.16 -12.12
CA THR A 694 45.39 36.93 -13.57
C THR A 694 44.13 37.51 -14.20
N TYR A 695 43.14 37.94 -13.40
CA TYR A 695 41.87 38.48 -13.90
C TYR A 695 41.84 40.01 -13.84
N ASP A 696 41.51 40.66 -14.97
CA ASP A 696 41.18 42.09 -14.99
C ASP A 696 39.73 42.29 -14.53
N GLN A 697 39.59 42.56 -13.24
CA GLN A 697 38.31 42.80 -12.56
C GLN A 697 37.51 43.95 -13.17
N ASN A 698 38.17 45.02 -13.63
CA ASN A 698 37.49 46.17 -14.22
C ASN A 698 36.95 45.81 -15.61
N GLN A 699 37.69 45.03 -16.38
CA GLN A 699 37.26 44.55 -17.69
C GLN A 699 36.04 43.62 -17.58
N ILE A 700 36.08 42.66 -16.65
CA ILE A 700 34.96 41.73 -16.39
C ILE A 700 33.70 42.53 -15.99
N ALA A 701 33.83 43.47 -15.05
CA ALA A 701 32.71 44.30 -14.60
C ALA A 701 32.14 45.17 -15.74
N ALA A 702 33.02 45.79 -16.53
CA ALA A 702 32.61 46.61 -17.68
C ALA A 702 31.85 45.78 -18.73
N GLN A 703 32.32 44.57 -19.05
CA GLN A 703 31.66 43.69 -20.03
C GLN A 703 30.30 43.19 -19.54
N LEU A 704 30.15 42.89 -18.24
CA LEU A 704 28.88 42.42 -17.68
C LEU A 704 27.84 43.53 -17.49
N SER A 705 28.28 44.79 -17.36
CA SER A 705 27.41 45.96 -17.12
C SER A 705 26.47 46.31 -18.29
N ARG A 706 26.76 45.87 -19.52
CA ARG A 706 25.95 46.14 -20.72
C ARG A 706 25.28 44.86 -21.22
N ARG A 707 24.01 44.97 -21.63
CA ARG A 707 23.29 43.86 -22.30
C ARG A 707 23.89 43.63 -23.69
N ALA A 708 24.06 42.36 -24.08
CA ALA A 708 24.41 42.01 -25.45
C ALA A 708 23.17 42.23 -26.35
N PRO A 709 23.27 42.99 -27.46
CA PRO A 709 22.17 43.18 -28.41
C PRO A 709 21.71 41.85 -29.04
N GLU A 710 20.41 41.72 -29.31
CA GLU A 710 19.88 40.61 -30.12
C GLU A 710 20.46 40.69 -31.55
N GLY A 711 21.35 39.75 -31.89
CA GLY A 711 22.00 39.64 -33.20
C GLY A 711 23.52 39.81 -33.20
N ASP A 712 24.13 40.26 -32.09
CA ASP A 712 25.58 40.41 -31.97
C ASP A 712 26.22 39.19 -31.29
N GLU A 713 26.61 38.21 -32.11
CA GLU A 713 27.22 36.96 -31.65
C GLU A 713 28.61 37.17 -31.01
N GLU A 714 29.36 38.22 -31.38
CA GLU A 714 30.65 38.54 -30.75
C GLU A 714 30.45 39.11 -29.34
N ALA A 715 29.48 40.02 -29.17
CA ALA A 715 29.11 40.55 -27.85
C ALA A 715 28.56 39.45 -26.94
N LYS A 716 27.77 38.50 -27.46
CA LYS A 716 27.31 37.32 -26.70
C LYS A 716 28.47 36.43 -26.28
N LYS A 717 29.44 36.14 -27.16
CA LYS A 717 30.64 35.36 -26.83
C LYS A 717 31.52 36.06 -25.79
N ALA A 718 31.78 37.36 -25.95
CA ALA A 718 32.55 38.14 -24.99
C ALA A 718 31.88 38.18 -23.61
N ARG A 719 30.55 38.37 -23.56
CA ARG A 719 29.79 38.32 -22.31
C ARG A 719 29.84 36.94 -21.66
N LYS A 720 29.66 35.85 -22.41
CA LYS A 720 29.77 34.48 -21.90
C LYS A 720 31.18 34.19 -21.34
N LYS A 721 32.23 34.71 -22.00
CA LYS A 721 33.60 34.66 -21.47
C LYS A 721 33.71 35.41 -20.14
N ALA A 722 33.20 36.64 -20.05
CA ALA A 722 33.20 37.41 -18.81
C ALA A 722 32.39 36.76 -17.68
N GLU A 723 31.27 36.09 -17.99
CA GLU A 723 30.49 35.31 -17.01
C GLU A 723 31.29 34.11 -16.49
N THR A 724 32.05 33.45 -17.37
CA THR A 724 32.95 32.34 -17.00
C THR A 724 34.10 32.85 -16.13
N GLU A 725 34.78 33.91 -16.54
CA GLU A 725 35.88 34.52 -15.78
C GLU A 725 35.41 35.08 -14.43
N LYS A 726 34.20 35.65 -14.36
CA LYS A 726 33.57 36.04 -13.09
C LYS A 726 33.39 34.82 -12.17
N ALA A 727 32.84 33.72 -12.68
CA ALA A 727 32.62 32.53 -11.86
C ALA A 727 33.93 31.97 -11.28
N GLU A 728 35.00 31.95 -12.09
CA GLU A 728 36.32 31.51 -11.63
C GLU A 728 36.97 32.47 -10.63
N LEU A 729 36.87 33.79 -10.87
CA LEU A 729 37.33 34.81 -9.93
C LEU A 729 36.60 34.70 -8.59
N VAL A 730 35.28 34.50 -8.61
CA VAL A 730 34.44 34.33 -7.42
C VAL A 730 34.83 33.07 -6.65
N ASP A 731 35.06 31.93 -7.31
CA ASP A 731 35.56 30.72 -6.66
C ASP A 731 36.91 30.97 -5.98
N ALA A 732 37.85 31.63 -6.65
CA ALA A 732 39.16 31.96 -6.08
C ALA A 732 39.06 32.88 -4.85
N LEU A 733 38.25 33.94 -4.94
CA LEU A 733 37.97 34.86 -3.82
C LEU A 733 37.31 34.13 -2.65
N TYR A 734 36.36 33.25 -2.92
CA TYR A 734 35.69 32.45 -1.90
C TYR A 734 36.65 31.51 -1.18
N ARG A 735 37.47 30.76 -1.93
CA ARG A 735 38.47 29.84 -1.37
C ARG A 735 39.51 30.60 -0.54
N LYS A 736 39.95 31.77 -0.98
CA LYS A 736 40.83 32.67 -0.20
C LYS A 736 40.18 33.10 1.12
N ALA A 737 38.97 33.67 1.06
CA ALA A 737 38.27 34.15 2.25
C ALA A 737 37.99 33.00 3.24
N ARG A 738 37.65 31.81 2.72
CA ARG A 738 37.47 30.58 3.51
C ARG A 738 38.78 30.11 4.15
N ALA A 739 39.87 30.07 3.41
CA ALA A 739 41.18 29.66 3.93
C ALA A 739 41.65 30.59 5.05
N ILE A 740 41.52 31.92 4.86
CA ILE A 740 41.81 32.92 5.90
C ILE A 740 40.92 32.65 7.12
N ALA A 741 39.62 32.45 6.93
CA ALA A 741 38.70 32.17 8.04
C ALA A 741 39.04 30.88 8.80
N TYR A 742 39.58 29.87 8.12
CA TYR A 742 39.92 28.57 8.71
C TYR A 742 41.17 28.61 9.60
N ARG A 743 42.05 29.61 9.44
CA ARG A 743 43.20 29.82 10.35
C ARG A 743 42.77 30.00 11.81
N GLU A 744 41.56 30.49 12.03
CA GLU A 744 40.99 30.73 13.37
C GLU A 744 40.20 29.52 13.92
N LEU A 745 40.25 28.36 13.26
CA LEU A 745 39.67 27.14 13.84
C LEU A 745 40.51 26.70 15.06
N PRO A 746 39.90 26.26 16.17
CA PRO A 746 40.64 25.91 17.39
C PRO A 746 41.78 24.91 17.16
N ASP A 747 41.53 23.87 16.37
CA ASP A 747 42.51 22.82 16.02
C ASP A 747 43.61 23.29 15.08
N VAL A 748 43.40 24.40 14.37
CA VAL A 748 44.41 25.04 13.52
C VAL A 748 45.26 26.00 14.35
N VAL A 749 44.63 26.83 15.18
CA VAL A 749 45.32 27.78 16.08
C VAL A 749 46.23 27.04 17.07
N GLU A 750 45.82 25.87 17.54
CA GLU A 750 46.63 25.02 18.41
C GLU A 750 47.94 24.57 17.75
N LYS A 751 47.91 24.29 16.43
CA LYS A 751 49.08 23.84 15.66
C LYS A 751 49.90 25.00 15.09
N SER A 752 49.23 26.06 14.68
CA SER A 752 49.79 27.24 14.03
C SER A 752 49.17 28.50 14.64
N PRO A 753 49.73 29.01 15.76
CA PRO A 753 49.20 30.18 16.44
C PRO A 753 49.19 31.42 15.56
N ILE A 754 48.15 32.24 15.69
CA ILE A 754 48.06 33.53 14.99
C ILE A 754 48.90 34.55 15.76
N GLU A 755 50.03 34.96 15.19
CA GLU A 755 50.94 35.93 15.82
C GLU A 755 50.36 37.36 15.87
N ASP A 756 49.68 37.79 14.80
CA ASP A 756 49.03 39.09 14.70
C ASP A 756 47.52 38.94 14.43
N GLN A 757 46.75 39.01 15.51
CA GLN A 757 45.30 38.90 15.46
C GLN A 757 44.64 40.08 14.71
N ALA A 758 45.22 41.28 14.77
CA ALA A 758 44.67 42.45 14.09
C ALA A 758 44.85 42.33 12.57
N ALA A 759 46.02 41.87 12.12
CA ALA A 759 46.27 41.58 10.71
C ALA A 759 45.34 40.47 10.19
N GLN A 760 45.09 39.42 10.98
CA GLN A 760 44.18 38.33 10.60
C GLN A 760 42.71 38.78 10.51
N VAL A 761 42.27 39.67 11.42
CA VAL A 761 40.94 40.30 11.34
C VAL A 761 40.81 41.14 10.08
N LYS A 762 41.80 41.98 9.80
CA LYS A 762 41.83 42.83 8.61
C LYS A 762 41.85 41.99 7.32
N ALA A 763 42.71 40.98 7.24
CA ALA A 763 42.83 40.10 6.08
C ALA A 763 41.51 39.40 5.73
N PHE A 764 40.77 38.93 6.75
CA PHE A 764 39.46 38.34 6.52
C PHE A 764 38.45 39.38 6.03
N ALA A 765 38.37 40.54 6.67
CA ALA A 765 37.46 41.61 6.27
C ALA A 765 37.70 42.07 4.83
N ASP A 766 38.97 42.28 4.46
CA ASP A 766 39.38 42.67 3.11
C ASP A 766 39.02 41.56 2.08
N SER A 767 39.30 40.30 2.41
CA SER A 767 38.97 39.17 1.52
C SER A 767 37.46 38.98 1.34
N LEU A 768 36.66 39.23 2.39
CA LEU A 768 35.22 39.10 2.35
C LEU A 768 34.59 40.25 1.58
N ALA A 769 35.09 41.49 1.75
CA ALA A 769 34.65 42.65 0.98
C ALA A 769 34.98 42.49 -0.52
N ALA A 770 36.13 41.88 -0.84
CA ALA A 770 36.49 41.56 -2.21
C ALA A 770 35.57 40.51 -2.84
N LEU A 771 35.03 39.55 -2.07
CA LEU A 771 34.02 38.61 -2.56
C LEU A 771 32.63 39.27 -2.68
N GLU A 772 32.24 40.07 -1.69
CA GLU A 772 30.94 40.76 -1.61
C GLU A 772 30.72 41.76 -2.76
N SER A 773 31.80 42.28 -3.36
CA SER A 773 31.69 43.13 -4.55
C SER A 773 31.21 42.40 -5.80
N TRP A 774 31.25 41.06 -5.81
CA TRP A 774 30.89 40.21 -6.97
C TRP A 774 29.64 39.35 -6.78
N VAL A 775 29.33 38.97 -5.53
CA VAL A 775 28.23 38.07 -5.18
C VAL A 775 27.46 38.52 -3.95
N ASN A 776 26.22 38.05 -3.82
CA ASN A 776 25.46 38.22 -2.60
C ASN A 776 25.86 37.14 -1.58
N LEU A 777 26.50 37.55 -0.49
CA LEU A 777 26.96 36.64 0.56
C LEU A 777 25.84 35.91 1.32
N SER A 778 24.56 36.16 1.02
CA SER A 778 23.43 35.38 1.56
C SER A 778 23.07 34.15 0.72
N GLU A 779 23.66 34.00 -0.47
CA GLU A 779 23.48 32.82 -1.34
C GLU A 779 24.07 31.54 -0.72
N LYS A 780 23.51 30.38 -1.10
CA LYS A 780 23.80 29.06 -0.52
C LYS A 780 25.29 28.66 -0.58
N ASP A 781 26.03 29.15 -1.57
CA ASP A 781 27.45 28.81 -1.75
C ASP A 781 28.37 29.60 -0.79
N TYR A 782 27.95 30.81 -0.37
CA TYR A 782 28.80 31.76 0.33
C TYR A 782 28.39 32.06 1.77
N PHE A 783 27.14 31.79 2.16
CA PHE A 783 26.56 32.21 3.44
C PHE A 783 27.32 31.73 4.68
N LEU A 784 28.06 30.61 4.61
CA LEU A 784 28.89 30.14 5.72
C LEU A 784 29.98 31.13 6.12
N LEU A 785 30.49 31.96 5.20
CA LEU A 785 31.42 33.04 5.51
C LEU A 785 30.72 34.17 6.27
N THR A 786 29.48 34.48 5.91
CA THR A 786 28.62 35.44 6.62
C THR A 786 28.31 34.94 8.03
N VAL A 787 27.92 33.67 8.19
CA VAL A 787 27.72 33.02 9.49
C VAL A 787 28.99 33.16 10.35
N ARG A 788 30.17 32.97 9.76
CA ARG A 788 31.44 33.13 10.47
C ARG A 788 31.73 34.59 10.83
N ARG A 789 31.46 35.56 9.95
CA ARG A 789 31.56 37.00 10.24
C ARG A 789 30.70 37.38 11.44
N GLU A 790 29.44 36.96 11.46
CA GLU A 790 28.52 37.24 12.57
C GLU A 790 28.98 36.57 13.86
N ARG A 791 29.42 35.31 13.79
CA ARG A 791 29.97 34.57 14.95
C ARG A 791 31.22 35.25 15.52
N ARG A 792 32.14 35.73 14.68
CA ARG A 792 33.35 36.47 15.10
C ARG A 792 33.02 37.79 15.80
N ALA A 793 31.92 38.42 15.41
CA ALA A 793 31.46 39.65 16.02
C ALA A 793 30.59 39.43 17.28
N GLY A 794 30.47 38.19 17.77
CA GLY A 794 29.64 37.84 18.92
C GLY A 794 28.13 37.89 18.66
N ARG A 795 27.69 38.02 17.39
CA ARG A 795 26.28 38.12 17.00
C ARG A 795 25.71 36.74 16.65
N TYR A 796 25.73 35.84 17.63
CA TYR A 796 25.37 34.42 17.43
C TYR A 796 23.92 34.23 16.96
N ALA A 797 22.97 35.01 17.48
CA ALA A 797 21.57 34.92 17.05
C ALA A 797 21.40 35.27 15.56
N SER A 798 22.09 36.30 15.06
CA SER A 798 22.10 36.65 13.63
C SER A 798 22.72 35.54 12.78
N ALA A 799 23.79 34.90 13.27
CA ALA A 799 24.41 33.76 12.61
C ALA A 799 23.48 32.54 12.54
N ILE A 800 22.69 32.27 13.59
CA ILE A 800 21.68 31.21 13.61
C ILE A 800 20.57 31.51 12.61
N LEU A 801 20.03 32.73 12.56
CA LEU A 801 19.00 33.11 11.59
C LEU A 801 19.46 32.93 10.13
N LEU A 802 20.76 33.14 9.85
CA LEU A 802 21.33 32.87 8.53
C LEU A 802 21.41 31.37 8.22
N LEU A 803 21.76 30.54 9.21
CA LEU A 803 21.74 29.08 9.07
C LEU A 803 20.32 28.55 8.88
N ASP A 804 19.34 29.03 9.64
CA ASP A 804 17.97 28.52 9.59
C ASP A 804 17.33 28.72 8.22
N LYS A 805 17.69 29.80 7.49
CA LYS A 805 17.27 30.01 6.10
C LYS A 805 17.79 28.95 5.13
N GLN A 806 18.86 28.25 5.49
CA GLN A 806 19.54 27.23 4.67
C GLN A 806 19.38 25.82 5.23
N ILE A 807 18.80 25.67 6.43
CA ILE A 807 18.49 24.38 7.03
C ILE A 807 17.13 23.92 6.50
N ASP A 808 17.17 23.04 5.50
CA ASP A 808 16.04 22.28 4.98
C ASP A 808 16.19 20.77 5.31
N ALA A 809 15.34 19.91 4.75
CA ALA A 809 15.42 18.47 4.94
C ALA A 809 16.74 17.85 4.46
N SER A 810 17.36 18.43 3.44
CA SER A 810 18.61 17.97 2.82
C SER A 810 19.87 18.60 3.43
N ALA A 811 19.72 19.46 4.43
CA ALA A 811 20.84 20.21 4.99
C ALA A 811 21.88 19.27 5.63
N PRO A 812 23.17 19.48 5.37
CA PRO A 812 24.21 18.60 5.88
C PRO A 812 24.36 18.73 7.40
N PHE A 813 24.83 17.65 8.03
CA PHE A 813 25.14 17.57 9.47
C PHE A 813 25.86 18.81 10.01
N LEU A 814 26.80 19.34 9.23
CA LEU A 814 27.62 20.50 9.60
C LEU A 814 26.78 21.74 9.95
N TYR A 815 25.64 21.97 9.30
CA TYR A 815 24.82 23.17 9.54
C TYR A 815 24.16 23.09 10.92
N TYR A 816 23.59 21.93 11.23
CA TYR A 816 23.02 21.63 12.53
C TYR A 816 24.07 21.65 13.64
N LYS A 817 25.29 21.14 13.38
CA LYS A 817 26.40 21.21 14.32
C LYS A 817 26.83 22.66 14.63
N LYS A 818 26.92 23.52 13.61
CA LYS A 818 27.21 24.96 13.80
C LYS A 818 26.11 25.66 14.61
N ARG A 819 24.83 25.35 14.35
CA ARG A 819 23.70 25.86 15.13
C ARG A 819 23.79 25.42 16.59
N LEU A 820 24.05 24.13 16.83
CA LEU A 820 24.25 23.56 18.18
C LEU A 820 25.36 24.29 18.95
N ASP A 821 26.51 24.51 18.32
CA ASP A 821 27.64 25.20 18.96
C ASP A 821 27.27 26.64 19.33
N MET A 822 26.56 27.36 18.45
CA MET A 822 26.16 28.75 18.70
C MET A 822 25.03 28.88 19.73
N LEU A 823 24.12 27.89 19.81
CA LEU A 823 23.14 27.81 20.90
C LEU A 823 23.83 27.64 22.26
N GLY A 824 24.91 26.85 22.31
CA GLY A 824 25.75 26.74 23.50
C GLY A 824 26.46 28.06 23.85
N GLN A 825 26.98 28.78 22.85
CA GLN A 825 27.58 30.12 23.05
C GLN A 825 26.59 31.19 23.52
N LEU A 826 25.29 30.98 23.29
CA LEU A 826 24.21 31.81 23.81
C LEU A 826 23.70 31.35 25.18
N GLU A 827 24.20 30.23 25.72
CA GLU A 827 23.72 29.59 26.95
C GLU A 827 22.23 29.18 26.88
N TRP A 828 21.72 28.89 25.67
CA TRP A 828 20.34 28.44 25.45
C TRP A 828 20.22 26.92 25.59
N GLU A 829 20.41 26.42 26.82
CA GLU A 829 20.55 24.99 27.11
C GLU A 829 19.38 24.13 26.59
N ALA A 830 18.14 24.57 26.78
CA ALA A 830 16.96 23.82 26.33
C ALA A 830 16.97 23.60 24.81
N TRP A 831 17.31 24.63 24.03
CA TRP A 831 17.40 24.57 22.58
C TRP A 831 18.61 23.76 22.12
N GLN A 832 19.72 23.86 22.83
CA GLN A 832 20.92 23.05 22.57
C GLN A 832 20.62 21.55 22.77
N GLN A 833 19.99 21.17 23.88
CA GLN A 833 19.59 19.79 24.15
C GLN A 833 18.57 19.27 23.12
N TRP A 834 17.59 20.10 22.76
CA TRP A 834 16.64 19.76 21.71
C TRP A 834 17.35 19.52 20.37
N GLN A 835 18.25 20.42 19.97
CA GLN A 835 19.04 20.30 18.75
C GLN A 835 19.86 19.01 18.74
N GLN A 836 20.49 18.66 19.86
CA GLN A 836 21.25 17.42 20.00
C GLN A 836 20.36 16.19 19.78
N LYS A 837 19.17 16.14 20.38
CA LYS A 837 18.20 15.06 20.16
C LYS A 837 17.74 14.98 18.71
N GLN A 838 17.47 16.11 18.07
CA GLN A 838 17.08 16.15 16.66
C GLN A 838 18.17 15.62 15.74
N MET A 839 19.43 15.95 16.02
CA MET A 839 20.55 15.45 15.21
C MET A 839 20.70 13.93 15.28
N LEU A 840 20.42 13.31 16.44
CA LEU A 840 20.42 11.84 16.56
C LEU A 840 19.37 11.18 15.67
N LEU A 841 18.22 11.84 15.47
CA LEU A 841 17.15 11.33 14.60
C LEU A 841 17.42 11.61 13.12
N LYS A 842 17.97 12.80 12.81
CA LYS A 842 18.23 13.24 11.43
C LYS A 842 19.47 12.61 10.79
N PHE A 843 20.46 12.26 11.61
CA PHE A 843 21.73 11.71 11.14
C PHE A 843 22.05 10.43 11.91
N PRO A 844 21.22 9.38 11.77
CA PRO A 844 21.46 8.13 12.46
C PRO A 844 22.73 7.47 11.91
N GLU A 845 23.63 7.05 12.81
CA GLU A 845 24.76 6.20 12.41
C GLU A 845 24.29 4.80 12.00
N LYS A 846 23.26 4.32 12.69
CA LYS A 846 22.57 3.06 12.43
C LYS A 846 21.08 3.26 12.66
N HIS A 847 20.28 2.57 11.88
CA HIS A 847 18.86 2.45 12.12
C HIS A 847 18.62 1.48 13.29
N PRO A 848 17.66 1.77 14.20
CA PRO A 848 17.20 0.76 15.15
C PRO A 848 16.84 -0.51 14.38
N PRO A 849 17.29 -1.69 14.85
CA PRO A 849 16.88 -2.95 14.25
C PRO A 849 15.36 -3.01 14.25
N TYR A 850 14.80 -3.42 13.13
CA TYR A 850 13.36 -3.68 12.99
C TYR A 850 12.94 -4.98 13.71
N LYS A 851 13.95 -5.79 14.05
CA LYS A 851 13.88 -7.14 14.58
C LYS A 851 13.79 -7.19 16.10
#